data_AF-A0A7C2FRC8-F1
#
_entry.id   AF-A0A7C2FRC8-F1
#
_cell.length_a   1.000
_cell.length_b   1.000
_cell.length_c   1.000
_cell.angle_alpha   90.00
_cell.angle_beta   90.00
_cell.angle_gamma   90.00
#
_symmetry.space_group_name_H-M   'P 1'
#
loop_
_entity.id
_entity.type
_entity.pdbx_description
1 polymer ?
#
loop_
_entity_poly.entity_id
_entity_poly.type
_entity_poly.pdbx_seq_one_letter_code
_entity_poly.pdbx_strand_id
1 'polypeptide(L)'
;IDIEVFTPFKGRVPSPKLAEYPVISIALAGSDGLKKILLLAREYKHDFDYMMEDYPVDAEVEVFDSEKDMLLEAFRIMGSYPVVLTYNGDNFDLQYLYMRAFKLGIPRSHIPLKIGEDMIRIDTSIHLDLYKFFSNRAVKNYAFGGKYQEEKLDAVSGALLGVSKIGFEETIGDISASLLVAYNYRDAEITLNLTMFSNELVWKLMILLARVSKTSIEDICRRQISNWIQNLFFWEHRKLGYLIPNKEDILRHVRGTGTKAIIEGKKYAGALVVEPPKGAFFNVVVLDIASLYPSIIKKYNLSYETVDMKWCSKTIDIVDETGRRLHEVCVDKPGLTAQLTGILRDYRVGIYKKRSKDKSLPPETLAWYEVVQRAIKVFINASYGVFGDEKFSLYSPAVAESVTAMGRKSFYTIVRKAADLGVKTLYGDTDSIFVWAPTQEQLRKLQTWILEKLGLEIEIDKYFTYVVFTGLKKNYLGRTVDGGIEIKGLVAKKRNTPEFLKDLFENILEKLKSVENPAGFIEFVEWLEDQVKTIHHDIKRKEITLDRLAIRVALTKTPSLYTKTKPPHVKAALQLMNYGYSVEEGDIITFVKVKSKEGYKAIQLTRLHEVDPDKYIELVKSGLEQFLSAFGIKWEDIIGSGGLTELLRNNRA
;
A
#
# COMPACT_ATOMS: atom_id res chain seq x y z
N ILE A 1 -17.27 18.14 5.71
CA ILE A 1 -17.24 19.49 5.11
C ILE A 1 -16.25 19.44 3.95
N ASP A 2 -16.59 20.15 2.88
CA ASP A 2 -15.76 20.33 1.69
C ASP A 2 -15.94 21.77 1.18
N ILE A 3 -14.91 22.34 0.53
CA ILE A 3 -14.98 23.70 -0.02
C ILE A 3 -14.54 23.74 -1.47
N GLU A 4 -15.16 24.67 -2.21
CA GLU A 4 -14.73 25.00 -3.55
C GLU A 4 -14.30 26.46 -3.64
N VAL A 5 -13.16 26.66 -4.29
CA VAL A 5 -12.47 27.95 -4.40
C VAL A 5 -12.46 28.39 -5.85
N PHE A 6 -12.79 29.66 -6.08
CA PHE A 6 -12.73 30.25 -7.41
C PHE A 6 -11.33 30.09 -8.00
N THR A 7 -11.26 29.51 -9.20
CA THR A 7 -9.99 29.24 -9.86
C THR A 7 -10.01 29.82 -11.28
N PRO A 8 -9.26 30.91 -11.56
CA PRO A 8 -9.32 31.60 -12.84
C PRO A 8 -8.58 30.90 -14.00
N PHE A 9 -7.78 29.87 -13.71
CA PHE A 9 -6.97 29.17 -14.71
C PHE A 9 -7.18 27.66 -14.64
N LYS A 10 -7.46 27.02 -15.78
CA LYS A 10 -7.64 25.56 -15.87
C LYS A 10 -6.36 24.85 -15.43
N GLY A 11 -6.50 23.94 -14.46
CA GLY A 11 -5.41 23.11 -13.94
C GLY A 11 -4.61 23.71 -12.77
N ARG A 12 -4.83 24.98 -12.40
CA ARG A 12 -4.08 25.63 -11.30
C ARG A 12 -4.79 25.45 -9.96
N VAL A 13 -4.18 24.75 -9.01
CA VAL A 13 -4.74 24.65 -7.64
C VAL A 13 -4.42 25.93 -6.83
N PRO A 14 -5.42 26.58 -6.20
CA PRO A 14 -5.20 27.74 -5.34
C PRO A 14 -4.25 27.44 -4.17
N SER A 15 -3.42 28.41 -3.77
CA SER A 15 -2.55 28.26 -2.61
C SER A 15 -3.33 28.44 -1.31
N PRO A 16 -3.45 27.41 -0.43
CA PRO A 16 -4.18 27.52 0.83
C PRO A 16 -3.51 28.44 1.85
N LYS A 17 -2.20 28.67 1.71
CA LYS A 17 -1.46 29.64 2.54
C LYS A 17 -1.69 31.09 2.13
N LEU A 18 -1.89 31.34 0.84
CA LEU A 18 -2.09 32.70 0.32
C LEU A 18 -3.59 33.08 0.28
N ALA A 19 -4.48 32.09 0.13
CA ALA A 19 -5.92 32.25 0.04
C ALA A 19 -6.32 33.41 -0.92
N GLU A 20 -5.75 33.37 -2.13
CA GLU A 20 -5.80 34.48 -3.07
C GLU A 20 -7.22 34.77 -3.54
N TYR A 21 -7.95 33.71 -3.84
CA TYR A 21 -9.27 33.74 -4.47
C TYR A 21 -10.40 33.48 -3.46
N PRO A 22 -11.63 33.92 -3.78
CA PRO A 22 -12.78 33.67 -2.91
C PRO A 22 -13.15 32.19 -2.84
N VAL A 23 -13.59 31.75 -1.66
CA VAL A 23 -14.38 30.53 -1.50
C VAL A 23 -15.74 30.80 -2.11
N ILE A 24 -16.19 29.94 -3.02
CA ILE A 24 -17.44 30.13 -3.78
C ILE A 24 -18.53 29.16 -3.34
N SER A 25 -18.17 28.05 -2.70
CA SER A 25 -19.13 27.10 -2.17
C SER A 25 -18.54 26.36 -0.97
N ILE A 26 -19.36 26.08 0.04
CA ILE A 26 -19.03 25.26 1.21
C ILE A 26 -20.13 24.23 1.39
N ALA A 27 -19.80 22.95 1.31
CA ALA A 27 -20.76 21.87 1.50
C ALA A 27 -20.60 21.21 2.88
N LEU A 28 -21.73 21.00 3.54
CA LEU A 28 -21.84 20.38 4.85
C LEU A 28 -22.83 19.21 4.78
N ALA A 29 -22.31 18.02 5.11
CA ALA A 29 -23.09 16.80 5.29
C ALA A 29 -22.96 16.33 6.74
N GLY A 30 -24.07 15.99 7.39
CA GLY A 30 -24.11 15.58 8.80
C GLY A 30 -24.74 14.20 9.00
N SER A 31 -24.28 13.49 10.03
CA SER A 31 -24.82 12.16 10.41
C SER A 31 -26.25 12.22 10.95
N ASP A 32 -26.73 13.42 11.27
CA ASP A 32 -28.10 13.75 11.65
C ASP A 32 -29.01 14.03 10.44
N GLY A 33 -28.49 13.84 9.23
CA GLY A 33 -29.21 14.10 7.98
C GLY A 33 -29.04 15.52 7.44
N LEU A 34 -28.16 16.35 8.02
CA LEU A 34 -27.86 17.67 7.46
C LEU A 34 -27.34 17.53 6.03
N LYS A 35 -27.97 18.26 5.11
CA LYS A 35 -27.53 18.43 3.72
C LYS A 35 -27.59 19.91 3.37
N LYS A 36 -26.48 20.63 3.55
CA LYS A 36 -26.46 22.09 3.40
C LYS A 36 -25.30 22.57 2.56
N ILE A 37 -25.58 23.51 1.65
CA ILE A 37 -24.59 24.16 0.80
C ILE A 37 -24.70 25.66 1.04
N LEU A 38 -23.59 26.28 1.41
CA LEU A 38 -23.46 27.73 1.48
C LEU A 38 -22.80 28.19 0.17
N LEU A 39 -23.50 29.02 -0.60
CA LEU A 39 -23.09 29.42 -1.94
C LEU A 39 -22.85 30.93 -1.98
N LEU A 40 -21.72 31.37 -2.56
CA LEU A 40 -21.46 32.79 -2.77
C LEU A 40 -22.20 33.29 -4.01
N ALA A 41 -22.95 34.39 -3.88
CA ALA A 41 -23.58 35.07 -5.02
C ALA A 41 -22.48 35.64 -5.95
N ARG A 42 -22.59 35.33 -7.24
CA ARG A 42 -21.71 35.84 -8.30
C ARG A 42 -22.43 35.78 -9.64
N GLU A 43 -21.86 36.41 -10.67
CA GLU A 43 -22.29 36.17 -12.04
C GLU A 43 -21.87 34.74 -12.45
N TYR A 44 -22.85 33.86 -12.62
CA TYR A 44 -22.66 32.52 -13.16
C TYR A 44 -22.88 32.56 -14.69
N LYS A 45 -22.15 31.75 -15.46
CA LYS A 45 -22.35 31.66 -16.93
C LYS A 45 -23.76 31.21 -17.32
N HIS A 46 -24.38 30.45 -16.44
CA HIS A 46 -25.70 29.85 -16.54
C HIS A 46 -26.32 29.90 -15.14
N ASP A 47 -27.59 30.32 -15.01
CA ASP A 47 -28.32 30.33 -13.74
C ASP A 47 -28.54 28.87 -13.27
N PHE A 48 -29.50 28.59 -12.38
CA PHE A 48 -29.93 27.21 -12.08
C PHE A 48 -30.61 26.57 -13.31
N ASP A 49 -29.92 26.50 -14.45
CA ASP A 49 -30.50 26.38 -15.78
C ASP A 49 -31.26 25.07 -15.93
N TYR A 50 -30.76 23.95 -15.36
CA TYR A 50 -31.52 22.71 -15.20
C TYR A 50 -30.99 21.93 -13.98
N MET A 51 -31.89 21.36 -13.16
CA MET A 51 -31.52 20.40 -12.13
C MET A 51 -30.98 19.15 -12.82
N MET A 52 -29.71 18.82 -12.58
CA MET A 52 -29.10 17.59 -13.12
C MET A 52 -29.67 16.35 -12.41
N GLU A 53 -29.54 15.18 -13.03
CA GLU A 53 -29.97 13.90 -12.44
C GLU A 53 -29.26 13.61 -11.10
N ASP A 54 -27.99 14.03 -10.97
CA ASP A 54 -27.18 13.94 -9.74
C ASP A 54 -27.33 15.14 -8.79
N TYR A 55 -28.22 16.09 -9.10
CA TYR A 55 -28.44 17.23 -8.21
C TYR A 55 -29.05 16.75 -6.89
N PRO A 56 -28.53 17.16 -5.72
CA PRO A 56 -29.09 16.77 -4.44
C PRO A 56 -30.41 17.50 -4.20
N VAL A 57 -31.51 16.91 -4.68
CA VAL A 57 -32.87 17.50 -4.68
C VAL A 57 -33.35 17.87 -3.27
N ASP A 58 -32.79 17.23 -2.24
CA ASP A 58 -33.14 17.42 -0.83
C ASP A 58 -32.12 18.25 -0.02
N ALA A 59 -31.11 18.86 -0.66
CA ALA A 59 -30.14 19.71 0.03
C ALA A 59 -30.60 21.18 0.10
N GLU A 60 -30.41 21.81 1.26
CA GLU A 60 -30.67 23.23 1.48
C GLU A 60 -29.52 24.06 0.90
N VAL A 61 -29.82 24.93 -0.07
CA VAL A 61 -28.84 25.87 -0.64
C VAL A 61 -29.12 27.27 -0.09
N GLU A 62 -28.18 27.80 0.69
CA GLU A 62 -28.24 29.16 1.24
C GLU A 62 -27.25 30.04 0.48
N VAL A 63 -27.74 31.12 -0.13
CA VAL A 63 -26.95 32.03 -0.97
C VAL A 63 -26.56 33.27 -0.18
N PHE A 64 -25.28 33.64 -0.24
CA PHE A 64 -24.69 34.77 0.49
C PHE A 64 -24.13 35.82 -0.48
N ASP A 65 -24.46 37.08 -0.26
CA ASP A 65 -23.84 38.20 -1.01
C ASP A 65 -22.39 38.51 -0.56
N SER A 66 -22.00 37.96 0.59
CA SER A 66 -20.77 38.26 1.30
C SER A 66 -20.04 36.98 1.66
N GLU A 67 -18.83 36.81 1.13
CA GLU A 67 -17.96 35.68 1.48
C GLU A 67 -17.67 35.63 2.98
N LYS A 68 -17.60 36.81 3.62
CA LYS A 68 -17.36 36.93 5.06
C LYS A 68 -18.49 36.28 5.87
N ASP A 69 -19.74 36.54 5.50
CA ASP A 69 -20.92 36.01 6.21
C ASP A 69 -21.09 34.52 5.94
N MET A 70 -20.80 34.07 4.71
CA MET A 70 -20.75 32.66 4.34
C MET A 70 -19.74 31.88 5.22
N LEU A 71 -18.54 32.43 5.43
CA LEU A 71 -17.51 31.82 6.28
C LEU A 71 -17.92 31.80 7.76
N LEU A 72 -18.55 32.86 8.27
CA LEU A 72 -19.05 32.90 9.64
C LEU A 72 -20.14 31.86 9.89
N GLU A 73 -21.05 31.66 8.93
CA GLU A 73 -22.07 30.64 9.03
C GLU A 73 -21.46 29.23 8.96
N ALA A 74 -20.48 29.00 8.08
CA ALA A 74 -19.75 27.74 8.04
C ALA A 74 -19.07 27.43 9.39
N PHE A 75 -18.45 28.43 10.03
CA PHE A 75 -17.83 28.28 11.34
C PHE A 75 -18.86 28.00 12.45
N ARG A 76 -20.03 28.63 12.39
CA ARG A 76 -21.13 28.38 13.34
C ARG A 76 -21.63 26.95 13.25
N ILE A 77 -21.92 26.47 12.04
CA ILE A 77 -22.41 25.10 11.82
C ILE A 77 -21.32 24.09 12.17
N MET A 78 -20.08 24.30 11.73
CA MET A 78 -18.97 23.42 12.10
C MET A 78 -18.81 23.30 13.62
N GLY A 79 -18.95 24.41 14.33
CA GLY A 79 -18.83 24.46 15.78
C GLY A 79 -19.94 23.74 16.55
N SER A 80 -21.09 23.46 15.92
CA SER A 80 -22.18 22.71 16.56
C SER A 80 -22.00 21.19 16.52
N TYR A 81 -21.04 20.67 15.74
CA TYR A 81 -20.74 19.24 15.69
C TYR A 81 -19.54 18.89 16.57
N PRO A 82 -19.59 17.78 17.35
CA PRO A 82 -18.46 17.35 18.18
C PRO A 82 -17.31 16.79 17.35
N VAL A 83 -17.58 16.34 16.12
CA VAL A 83 -16.59 15.77 15.20
C VAL A 83 -16.82 16.38 13.83
N VAL A 84 -15.72 16.82 13.21
CA VAL A 84 -15.74 17.39 11.86
C VAL A 84 -14.79 16.57 10.98
N LEU A 85 -15.33 16.07 9.88
CA LEU A 85 -14.62 15.28 8.89
C LEU A 85 -14.26 16.14 7.69
N THR A 86 -13.03 15.99 7.22
CA THR A 86 -12.54 16.56 5.95
C THR A 86 -11.79 15.51 5.17
N TYR A 87 -11.55 15.77 3.88
CA TYR A 87 -10.61 14.99 3.09
C TYR A 87 -9.49 15.90 2.59
N ASN A 88 -8.32 15.85 3.24
CA ASN A 88 -7.18 16.75 3.03
C ASN A 88 -7.38 18.17 3.61
N GLY A 89 -8.31 18.33 4.56
CA GLY A 89 -8.62 19.63 5.16
C GLY A 89 -7.52 20.23 6.03
N ASP A 90 -6.57 19.44 6.55
CA ASP A 90 -5.39 19.98 7.25
C ASP A 90 -4.51 20.81 6.30
N ASN A 91 -4.41 20.39 5.04
CA ASN A 91 -3.52 21.00 4.05
C ASN A 91 -4.25 21.97 3.11
N PHE A 92 -5.58 21.86 2.98
CA PHE A 92 -6.37 22.68 2.06
C PHE A 92 -7.56 23.33 2.74
N ASP A 93 -8.69 22.66 2.93
CA ASP A 93 -9.98 23.26 3.28
C ASP A 93 -9.92 24.18 4.50
N LEU A 94 -9.54 23.64 5.66
CA LEU A 94 -9.53 24.41 6.89
C LEU A 94 -8.38 25.43 6.90
N GLN A 95 -7.28 25.13 6.20
CA GLN A 95 -6.17 26.08 6.05
C GLN A 95 -6.61 27.29 5.23
N TYR A 96 -7.31 27.03 4.13
CA TYR A 96 -7.83 28.04 3.23
C TYR A 96 -8.87 28.89 3.93
N LEU A 97 -9.86 28.28 4.62
CA LEU A 97 -10.86 28.99 5.40
C LEU A 97 -10.24 29.87 6.48
N TYR A 98 -9.23 29.38 7.21
CA TYR A 98 -8.51 30.16 8.20
C TYR A 98 -7.83 31.39 7.57
N MET A 99 -7.01 31.18 6.53
CA MET A 99 -6.26 32.28 5.90
C MET A 99 -7.19 33.27 5.21
N ARG A 100 -8.27 32.79 4.61
CA ARG A 100 -9.28 33.61 3.94
C ARG A 100 -10.06 34.47 4.93
N ALA A 101 -10.46 33.90 6.07
CA ALA A 101 -11.14 34.63 7.13
C ALA A 101 -10.30 35.83 7.61
N PHE A 102 -9.00 35.65 7.79
CA PHE A 102 -8.08 36.75 8.12
C PHE A 102 -8.01 37.81 7.02
N LYS A 103 -7.91 37.39 5.76
CA LYS A 103 -7.83 38.29 4.61
C LYS A 103 -9.09 39.15 4.44
N LEU A 104 -10.25 38.61 4.82
CA LEU A 104 -11.54 39.31 4.84
C LEU A 104 -11.76 40.16 6.10
N GLY A 105 -10.78 40.22 7.01
CA GLY A 105 -10.88 41.00 8.24
C GLY A 105 -11.85 40.41 9.27
N ILE A 106 -12.08 39.09 9.27
CA ILE A 106 -12.82 38.41 10.35
C ILE A 106 -11.95 38.46 11.62
N PRO A 107 -12.46 38.99 12.75
CA PRO A 107 -11.70 39.01 14.00
C PRO A 107 -11.33 37.60 14.46
N ARG A 108 -10.10 37.43 15.00
CA ARG A 108 -9.60 36.12 15.47
C ARG A 108 -10.55 35.40 16.43
N SER A 109 -11.30 36.14 17.25
CA SER A 109 -12.28 35.59 18.21
C SER A 109 -13.46 34.86 17.56
N HIS A 110 -13.74 35.12 16.27
CA HIS A 110 -14.82 34.50 15.51
C HIS A 110 -14.33 33.35 14.61
N ILE A 111 -13.04 33.06 14.60
CA ILE A 111 -12.44 31.98 13.81
C ILE A 111 -12.20 30.79 14.75
N PRO A 112 -12.96 29.69 14.68
CA PRO A 112 -12.81 28.55 15.60
C PRO A 112 -11.60 27.66 15.25
N LEU A 113 -10.87 27.99 14.18
CA LEU A 113 -9.76 27.21 13.66
C LEU A 113 -8.42 27.60 14.30
N LYS A 114 -7.59 26.61 14.60
CA LYS A 114 -6.22 26.76 15.14
C LYS A 114 -5.24 25.98 14.28
N ILE A 115 -4.27 26.68 13.69
CA ILE A 115 -3.16 26.06 12.96
C ILE A 115 -2.15 25.49 13.94
N GLY A 116 -1.90 24.19 13.85
CA GLY A 116 -0.77 23.49 14.47
C GLY A 116 0.33 23.19 13.45
N GLU A 117 1.37 22.47 13.87
CA GLU A 117 2.52 22.13 13.02
C GLU A 117 2.15 21.16 11.88
N ASP A 118 1.30 20.17 12.17
CA ASP A 118 0.90 19.11 11.24
C ASP A 118 -0.62 18.83 11.23
N MET A 119 -1.41 19.71 11.85
CA MET A 119 -2.85 19.57 11.95
C MET A 119 -3.55 20.92 12.13
N ILE A 120 -4.81 20.99 11.71
CA ILE A 120 -5.72 22.07 12.09
C ILE A 120 -6.70 21.55 13.13
N ARG A 121 -6.86 22.30 14.22
CA ARG A 121 -7.82 22.01 15.29
C ARG A 121 -8.99 22.97 15.22
N ILE A 122 -10.12 22.52 15.74
CA ILE A 122 -11.35 23.30 15.88
C ILE A 122 -11.61 23.43 17.38
N ASP A 123 -11.91 24.64 17.85
CA ASP A 123 -12.00 24.92 19.28
C ASP A 123 -13.06 24.09 20.02
N THR A 124 -14.15 23.74 19.33
CA THR A 124 -15.29 23.02 19.89
C THR A 124 -15.42 21.57 19.39
N SER A 125 -14.54 21.14 18.48
CA SER A 125 -14.74 19.90 17.72
C SER A 125 -13.44 19.11 17.51
N ILE A 126 -13.56 17.80 17.43
CA ILE A 126 -12.48 16.91 17.01
C ILE A 126 -12.39 16.94 15.48
N HIS A 127 -11.23 17.33 14.94
CA HIS A 127 -11.02 17.35 13.50
C HIS A 127 -10.31 16.08 13.02
N LEU A 128 -10.98 15.33 12.15
CA LEU A 128 -10.42 14.13 11.52
C LEU A 128 -10.25 14.35 10.01
N ASP A 129 -8.99 14.49 9.60
CA ASP A 129 -8.61 14.49 8.20
C ASP A 129 -8.50 13.04 7.69
N LEU A 130 -9.48 12.62 6.88
CA LEU A 130 -9.56 11.26 6.36
C LEU A 130 -8.48 10.98 5.32
N TYR A 131 -7.99 11.99 4.60
CA TYR A 131 -6.88 11.80 3.66
C TYR A 131 -5.64 11.28 4.38
N LYS A 132 -5.31 11.84 5.56
CA LYS A 132 -4.17 11.39 6.38
C LYS A 132 -4.36 9.94 6.85
N PHE A 133 -5.58 9.60 7.27
CA PHE A 133 -5.91 8.25 7.72
C PHE A 133 -5.80 7.21 6.59
N PHE A 134 -6.41 7.47 5.42
CA PHE A 134 -6.31 6.57 4.26
C PHE A 134 -4.92 6.58 3.60
N SER A 135 -4.16 7.66 3.75
CA SER A 135 -2.75 7.71 3.32
C SER A 135 -1.80 6.96 4.24
N ASN A 136 -2.23 6.60 5.44
CA ASN A 136 -1.43 5.79 6.33
C ASN A 136 -1.23 4.41 5.68
N ARG A 137 0.02 4.10 5.33
CA ARG A 137 0.40 2.83 4.70
C ARG A 137 -0.13 1.63 5.47
N ALA A 138 -0.24 1.77 6.80
CA ALA A 138 -0.76 0.73 7.62
C ALA A 138 -2.26 0.51 7.41
N VAL A 139 -3.05 1.58 7.37
CA VAL A 139 -4.48 1.50 7.10
C VAL A 139 -4.71 0.98 5.67
N LYS A 140 -4.06 1.58 4.67
CA LYS A 140 -4.20 1.24 3.25
C LYS A 140 -3.93 -0.23 2.95
N ASN A 141 -2.73 -0.70 3.29
CA ASN A 141 -2.32 -2.05 2.93
C ASN A 141 -2.93 -3.11 3.85
N TYR A 142 -3.18 -2.77 5.11
CA TYR A 142 -3.48 -3.79 6.12
C TYR A 142 -4.95 -3.89 6.43
N ALA A 143 -5.60 -2.80 6.82
CA ALA A 143 -7.03 -2.80 7.10
C ALA A 143 -7.84 -3.03 5.82
N PHE A 144 -7.44 -2.35 4.72
CA PHE A 144 -8.16 -2.41 3.45
C PHE A 144 -7.47 -3.25 2.38
N GLY A 145 -6.34 -3.90 2.68
CA GLY A 145 -5.73 -4.85 1.75
C GLY A 145 -5.19 -4.28 0.45
N GLY A 146 -4.93 -2.97 0.40
CA GLY A 146 -4.54 -2.29 -0.84
C GLY A 146 -5.66 -2.21 -1.87
N LYS A 147 -6.94 -2.25 -1.43
CA LYS A 147 -8.13 -2.09 -2.30
C LYS A 147 -8.06 -0.83 -3.17
N TYR A 148 -7.46 0.24 -2.67
CA TYR A 148 -7.17 1.46 -3.43
C TYR A 148 -5.65 1.61 -3.60
N GLN A 149 -5.25 2.10 -4.77
CA GLN A 149 -3.85 2.35 -5.12
C GLN A 149 -3.46 3.82 -4.98
N GLU A 150 -4.40 4.73 -5.19
CA GLU A 150 -4.22 6.17 -5.00
C GLU A 150 -5.05 6.63 -3.79
N GLU A 151 -4.52 7.59 -3.04
CA GLU A 151 -5.13 8.14 -1.83
C GLU A 151 -6.04 9.34 -2.12
N LYS A 152 -6.48 9.52 -3.36
CA LYS A 152 -7.44 10.59 -3.72
C LYS A 152 -8.85 10.14 -3.30
N LEU A 153 -9.71 11.12 -2.98
CA LEU A 153 -11.08 10.87 -2.55
C LEU A 153 -11.82 9.92 -3.51
N ASP A 154 -11.79 10.23 -4.80
CA ASP A 154 -12.44 9.44 -5.86
C ASP A 154 -11.93 7.98 -5.94
N ALA A 155 -10.62 7.78 -5.81
CA ALA A 155 -10.03 6.45 -5.84
C ALA A 155 -10.41 5.63 -4.60
N VAL A 156 -10.46 6.27 -3.43
CA VAL A 156 -10.85 5.61 -2.17
C VAL A 156 -12.35 5.34 -2.14
N SER A 157 -13.19 6.30 -2.57
CA SER A 157 -14.64 6.16 -2.61
C SER A 157 -15.07 5.12 -3.64
N GLY A 158 -14.47 5.10 -4.83
CA GLY A 158 -14.75 4.09 -5.84
C GLY A 158 -14.41 2.67 -5.33
N ALA A 159 -13.29 2.53 -4.61
CA ALA A 159 -12.85 1.24 -4.10
C ALA A 159 -13.62 0.75 -2.85
N LEU A 160 -14.10 1.65 -1.99
CA LEU A 160 -14.74 1.29 -0.71
C LEU A 160 -16.26 1.43 -0.70
N LEU A 161 -16.78 2.44 -1.40
CA LEU A 161 -18.21 2.76 -1.47
C LEU A 161 -18.84 2.37 -2.81
N GLY A 162 -18.03 2.22 -3.87
CA GLY A 162 -18.54 2.03 -5.24
C GLY A 162 -19.10 3.30 -5.86
N VAL A 163 -18.71 4.47 -5.35
CA VAL A 163 -19.18 5.79 -5.78
C VAL A 163 -18.01 6.63 -6.27
N SER A 164 -18.21 7.35 -7.38
CA SER A 164 -17.24 8.27 -7.96
C SER A 164 -17.66 9.73 -7.77
N LYS A 165 -16.69 10.63 -7.88
CA LYS A 165 -16.95 12.07 -7.98
C LYS A 165 -17.71 12.42 -9.25
N ILE A 166 -18.40 13.57 -9.21
CA ILE A 166 -18.98 14.18 -10.41
C ILE A 166 -17.83 14.79 -11.24
N GLY A 167 -17.72 14.40 -12.51
CA GLY A 167 -16.72 14.92 -13.44
C GLY A 167 -17.26 16.05 -14.32
N PHE A 168 -16.41 17.01 -14.66
CA PHE A 168 -16.72 18.10 -15.60
C PHE A 168 -15.47 18.55 -16.35
N GLU A 169 -15.64 19.13 -17.54
CA GLU A 169 -14.51 19.54 -18.41
C GLU A 169 -14.05 20.98 -18.18
N GLU A 170 -14.91 21.84 -17.63
CA GLU A 170 -14.68 23.26 -17.40
C GLU A 170 -13.80 23.53 -16.17
N THR A 171 -13.49 24.79 -15.89
CA THR A 171 -12.85 25.15 -14.60
C THR A 171 -13.92 25.35 -13.53
N ILE A 172 -13.57 25.13 -12.25
CA ILE A 172 -14.48 25.41 -11.12
C ILE A 172 -15.01 26.86 -11.15
N GLY A 173 -14.22 27.81 -11.68
CA GLY A 173 -14.65 29.18 -11.85
C GLY A 173 -15.77 29.36 -12.88
N ASP A 174 -15.86 28.46 -13.87
CA ASP A 174 -16.71 28.58 -15.06
C ASP A 174 -17.99 27.74 -15.01
N ILE A 175 -18.10 26.75 -14.12
CA ILE A 175 -19.26 25.87 -14.04
C ILE A 175 -20.53 26.60 -13.56
N SER A 176 -21.70 26.07 -13.96
CA SER A 176 -23.02 26.57 -13.51
C SER A 176 -23.20 26.43 -12.00
N ALA A 177 -24.09 27.24 -11.42
CA ALA A 177 -24.42 27.15 -9.99
C ALA A 177 -24.92 25.73 -9.62
N SER A 178 -25.78 25.14 -10.44
CA SER A 178 -26.30 23.79 -10.19
C SER A 178 -25.23 22.71 -10.18
N LEU A 179 -24.27 22.76 -11.12
CA LEU A 179 -23.16 21.82 -11.19
C LEU A 179 -22.20 22.00 -10.00
N LEU A 180 -21.90 23.23 -9.61
CA LEU A 180 -21.07 23.53 -8.44
C LEU A 180 -21.68 22.98 -7.15
N VAL A 181 -22.99 23.21 -6.95
CA VAL A 181 -23.72 22.69 -5.79
C VAL A 181 -23.67 21.16 -5.74
N ALA A 182 -24.00 20.49 -6.85
CA ALA A 182 -24.00 19.04 -6.91
C ALA A 182 -22.61 18.44 -6.67
N TYR A 183 -21.59 19.02 -7.31
CA TYR A 183 -20.20 18.58 -7.19
C TYR A 183 -19.66 18.73 -5.76
N ASN A 184 -19.76 19.92 -5.17
CA ASN A 184 -19.27 20.17 -3.81
C ASN A 184 -20.03 19.34 -2.77
N TYR A 185 -21.36 19.25 -2.90
CA TYR A 185 -22.15 18.42 -1.99
C TYR A 185 -21.78 16.95 -2.07
N ARG A 186 -21.56 16.42 -3.29
CA ARG A 186 -21.12 15.03 -3.49
C ARG A 186 -19.81 14.76 -2.74
N ASP A 187 -18.86 15.67 -2.79
CA ASP A 187 -17.57 15.50 -2.10
C ASP A 187 -17.70 15.50 -0.57
N ALA A 188 -18.52 16.39 -0.02
CA ALA A 188 -18.85 16.39 1.40
C ALA A 188 -19.61 15.10 1.82
N GLU A 189 -20.55 14.65 1.01
CA GLU A 189 -21.33 13.42 1.23
C GLU A 189 -20.44 12.18 1.21
N ILE A 190 -19.58 12.03 0.19
CA ILE A 190 -18.63 10.92 0.09
C ILE A 190 -17.72 10.91 1.33
N THR A 191 -17.20 12.08 1.73
CA THR A 191 -16.34 12.22 2.91
C THR A 191 -17.01 11.73 4.18
N LEU A 192 -18.29 12.08 4.40
CA LEU A 192 -19.08 11.57 5.53
C LEU A 192 -19.28 10.04 5.41
N ASN A 193 -19.71 9.57 4.24
CA ASN A 193 -20.06 8.17 3.98
C ASN A 193 -18.86 7.22 4.11
N LEU A 194 -17.63 7.69 3.88
CA LEU A 194 -16.40 6.94 4.18
C LEU A 194 -16.30 6.51 5.66
N THR A 195 -17.00 7.17 6.58
CA THR A 195 -17.04 6.78 8.00
C THR A 195 -18.31 6.03 8.40
N MET A 196 -19.40 6.17 7.64
CA MET A 196 -20.72 5.58 7.96
C MET A 196 -20.98 4.23 7.28
N PHE A 197 -20.28 3.90 6.19
CA PHE A 197 -20.54 2.67 5.44
C PHE A 197 -20.28 1.38 6.23
N SER A 198 -20.92 0.29 5.79
CA SER A 198 -20.75 -1.06 6.35
C SER A 198 -20.87 -1.08 7.87
N ASN A 199 -21.91 -0.44 8.40
CA ASN A 199 -22.14 -0.25 9.83
C ASN A 199 -20.95 0.46 10.50
N GLU A 200 -20.59 1.63 9.98
CA GLU A 200 -19.57 2.54 10.52
C GLU A 200 -18.17 1.91 10.65
N LEU A 201 -17.79 1.07 9.69
CA LEU A 201 -16.61 0.23 9.79
C LEU A 201 -15.33 1.03 10.05
N VAL A 202 -15.12 2.12 9.28
CA VAL A 202 -13.92 2.98 9.43
C VAL A 202 -13.92 3.68 10.78
N TRP A 203 -15.07 4.24 11.19
CA TRP A 203 -15.19 4.92 12.47
C TRP A 203 -14.86 3.98 13.64
N LYS A 204 -15.47 2.79 13.65
CA LYS A 204 -15.20 1.75 14.67
C LYS A 204 -13.74 1.31 14.65
N LEU A 205 -13.13 1.23 13.48
CA LEU A 205 -11.70 0.90 13.35
C LEU A 205 -10.82 1.98 13.96
N MET A 206 -11.09 3.26 13.69
CA MET A 206 -10.34 4.38 14.27
C MET A 206 -10.42 4.38 15.80
N ILE A 207 -11.62 4.15 16.36
CA ILE A 207 -11.82 4.00 17.81
C ILE A 207 -11.03 2.82 18.37
N LEU A 208 -11.09 1.66 17.70
CA LEU A 208 -10.37 0.47 18.13
C LEU A 208 -8.86 0.74 18.17
N LEU A 209 -8.31 1.32 17.10
CA LEU A 209 -6.89 1.66 17.02
C LEU A 209 -6.50 2.68 18.09
N ALA A 210 -7.30 3.71 18.34
CA ALA A 210 -7.07 4.69 19.41
C ALA A 210 -7.00 4.00 20.79
N ARG A 211 -7.95 3.10 21.07
CA ARG A 211 -8.02 2.35 22.35
C ARG A 211 -6.85 1.38 22.54
N VAL A 212 -6.46 0.67 21.48
CA VAL A 212 -5.31 -0.25 21.51
C VAL A 212 -4.01 0.52 21.68
N SER A 213 -3.89 1.67 21.03
CA SER A 213 -2.66 2.48 21.02
C SER A 213 -2.55 3.45 22.19
N LYS A 214 -3.61 3.58 23.00
CA LYS A 214 -3.71 4.53 24.12
C LYS A 214 -3.40 5.97 23.67
N THR A 215 -3.94 6.36 22.53
CA THR A 215 -3.73 7.68 21.91
C THR A 215 -5.05 8.29 21.45
N SER A 216 -5.04 9.57 21.09
CA SER A 216 -6.24 10.27 20.60
C SER A 216 -6.63 9.76 19.22
N ILE A 217 -7.91 9.88 18.86
CA ILE A 217 -8.38 9.54 17.51
C ILE A 217 -7.76 10.46 16.44
N GLU A 218 -7.44 11.71 16.80
CA GLU A 218 -6.75 12.66 15.91
C GLU A 218 -5.32 12.20 15.59
N ASP A 219 -4.60 11.66 16.57
CA ASP A 219 -3.25 11.12 16.38
C ASP A 219 -3.27 9.82 15.56
N ILE A 220 -4.33 9.02 15.66
CA ILE A 220 -4.51 7.85 14.78
C ILE A 220 -4.58 8.28 13.31
N CYS A 221 -5.23 9.41 12.97
CA CYS A 221 -5.26 9.88 11.59
C CYS A 221 -3.89 10.32 11.08
N ARG A 222 -3.07 10.93 11.95
CA ARG A 222 -1.91 11.73 11.52
C ARG A 222 -0.56 11.08 11.77
N ARG A 223 -0.48 10.14 12.72
CA ARG A 223 0.76 9.48 13.11
C ARG A 223 0.91 8.12 12.45
N GLN A 224 2.17 7.72 12.24
CA GLN A 224 2.50 6.37 11.76
C GLN A 224 2.36 5.33 12.87
N ILE A 225 2.19 4.07 12.47
CA ILE A 225 1.98 2.93 13.38
C ILE A 225 3.07 2.78 14.47
N SER A 226 4.30 3.21 14.21
CA SER A 226 5.38 3.20 15.20
C SER A 226 5.07 4.09 16.41
N ASN A 227 4.46 5.26 16.21
CA ASN A 227 4.03 6.16 17.29
C ASN A 227 2.87 5.57 18.08
N TRP A 228 1.96 4.86 17.40
CA TRP A 228 0.85 4.18 18.06
C TRP A 228 1.35 3.10 19.04
N ILE A 229 2.34 2.32 18.59
CA ILE A 229 3.01 1.30 19.41
C ILE A 229 3.79 1.95 20.54
N GLN A 230 4.54 3.01 20.26
CA GLN A 230 5.27 3.77 21.29
C GLN A 230 4.35 4.23 22.42
N ASN A 231 3.20 4.83 22.07
CA ASN A 231 2.23 5.32 23.04
C ASN A 231 1.66 4.19 23.92
N LEU A 232 1.37 3.02 23.34
CA LEU A 232 0.96 1.85 24.12
C LEU A 232 2.02 1.45 25.15
N PHE A 233 3.29 1.34 24.75
CA PHE A 233 4.38 1.00 25.68
C PHE A 233 4.56 2.06 26.77
N PHE A 234 4.56 3.34 26.40
CA PHE A 234 4.70 4.44 27.36
C PHE A 234 3.52 4.49 28.34
N TRP A 235 2.31 4.15 27.89
CA TRP A 235 1.15 4.04 28.76
C TRP A 235 1.29 2.90 29.77
N GLU A 236 1.71 1.70 29.33
CA GLU A 236 1.93 0.58 30.26
C GLU A 236 3.04 0.85 31.27
N HIS A 237 4.13 1.50 30.85
CA HIS A 237 5.19 1.97 31.76
C HIS A 237 4.62 2.84 32.89
N ARG A 238 3.88 3.89 32.52
CA ARG A 238 3.28 4.81 33.50
C ARG A 238 2.28 4.11 34.41
N LYS A 239 1.45 3.22 33.85
CA LYS A 239 0.47 2.43 34.61
C LYS A 239 1.13 1.52 35.64
N LEU A 240 2.30 0.95 35.32
CA LEU A 240 3.06 0.09 36.23
C LEU A 240 4.01 0.86 37.16
N GLY A 241 4.09 2.19 37.04
CA GLY A 241 5.02 3.02 37.80
C GLY A 241 6.49 2.84 37.38
N TYR A 242 6.74 2.42 36.14
CA TYR A 242 8.08 2.21 35.60
C TYR A 242 8.61 3.47 34.92
N LEU A 243 9.92 3.70 35.06
CA LEU A 243 10.62 4.71 34.28
C LEU A 243 10.70 4.26 32.82
N ILE A 244 10.32 5.17 31.92
CA ILE A 244 10.48 4.96 30.48
C ILE A 244 11.96 5.17 30.15
N PRO A 245 12.68 4.13 29.66
CA PRO A 245 14.10 4.28 29.35
C PRO A 245 14.30 5.11 28.09
N ASN A 246 15.42 5.82 28.02
CA ASN A 246 15.87 6.38 26.75
C ASN A 246 16.50 5.27 25.90
N LYS A 247 16.64 5.54 24.61
CA LYS A 247 17.32 4.63 23.67
C LYS A 247 18.73 4.28 24.15
N GLU A 248 19.47 5.25 24.67
CA GLU A 248 20.83 5.07 25.18
C GLU A 248 20.88 4.13 26.39
N ASP A 249 19.86 4.16 27.25
CA ASP A 249 19.79 3.31 28.44
C ASP A 249 19.62 1.84 28.05
N ILE A 250 18.81 1.57 27.01
CA ILE A 250 18.64 0.22 26.45
C ILE A 250 19.97 -0.25 25.84
N LEU A 251 20.60 0.58 25.01
CA LEU A 251 21.83 0.20 24.29
C LEU A 251 23.04 -0.02 25.22
N ARG A 252 23.07 0.58 26.41
CA ARG A 252 24.17 0.41 27.39
C ARG A 252 24.21 -0.99 28.02
N HIS A 253 23.07 -1.67 28.15
CA HIS A 253 22.98 -2.94 28.86
C HIS A 253 22.96 -4.15 27.92
N VAL A 254 22.55 -3.92 26.68
CA VAL A 254 22.40 -4.93 25.65
C VAL A 254 23.76 -5.29 25.04
N ARG A 255 24.05 -6.58 24.87
CA ARG A 255 25.21 -7.00 24.06
C ARG A 255 24.91 -6.58 22.62
N GLY A 256 25.85 -5.95 21.93
CA GLY A 256 25.66 -5.54 20.53
C GLY A 256 25.23 -6.72 19.63
N THR A 257 24.85 -6.45 18.37
CA THR A 257 24.35 -7.52 17.50
C THR A 257 25.46 -8.53 17.15
N GLY A 258 25.16 -9.82 17.34
CA GLY A 258 26.09 -10.92 17.12
C GLY A 258 26.10 -11.49 15.71
N THR A 259 25.05 -11.21 14.92
CA THR A 259 24.88 -11.65 13.53
C THR A 259 25.15 -10.52 12.53
N LYS A 260 25.62 -10.87 11.33
CA LYS A 260 25.90 -9.89 10.27
C LYS A 260 24.68 -9.67 9.40
N ALA A 261 24.34 -8.41 9.13
CA ALA A 261 23.34 -8.06 8.13
C ALA A 261 23.89 -8.26 6.71
N ILE A 262 23.04 -8.79 5.82
CA ILE A 262 23.32 -8.88 4.37
C ILE A 262 22.88 -7.59 3.65
N ILE A 263 21.98 -6.81 4.27
CA ILE A 263 21.37 -5.61 3.68
C ILE A 263 22.04 -4.37 4.29
N GLU A 264 22.50 -3.46 3.43
CA GLU A 264 23.09 -2.17 3.81
C GLU A 264 22.11 -1.37 4.68
N GLY A 265 22.56 -0.92 5.86
CA GLY A 265 21.76 -0.18 6.83
C GLY A 265 21.05 -1.01 7.91
N LYS A 266 21.08 -2.36 7.87
CA LYS A 266 20.64 -3.21 9.00
C LYS A 266 21.84 -3.70 9.81
N LYS A 267 21.64 -3.97 11.12
CA LYS A 267 22.71 -4.39 12.04
C LYS A 267 22.73 -5.90 12.35
N TYR A 268 21.71 -6.66 11.94
CA TYR A 268 21.56 -8.09 12.22
C TYR A 268 20.97 -8.86 11.01
N ALA A 269 21.13 -10.19 11.02
CA ALA A 269 20.62 -11.08 9.98
C ALA A 269 19.08 -11.12 9.97
N GLY A 270 18.49 -11.04 8.77
CA GLY A 270 17.04 -11.03 8.59
C GLY A 270 16.37 -12.40 8.77
N ALA A 271 15.15 -12.51 8.25
CA ALA A 271 14.43 -13.77 8.16
C ALA A 271 15.17 -14.79 7.26
N LEU A 272 14.96 -16.08 7.52
CA LEU A 272 15.48 -17.13 6.67
C LEU A 272 14.69 -17.16 5.35
N VAL A 273 15.42 -17.37 4.26
CA VAL A 273 14.83 -17.65 2.95
C VAL A 273 15.46 -18.93 2.42
N VAL A 274 14.66 -19.97 2.25
CA VAL A 274 15.09 -21.17 1.51
C VAL A 274 15.08 -20.79 0.04
N GLU A 275 16.20 -21.02 -0.64
CA GLU A 275 16.34 -20.60 -2.03
C GLU A 275 15.41 -21.44 -2.92
N PRO A 276 14.56 -20.79 -3.74
CA PRO A 276 13.65 -21.54 -4.58
C PRO A 276 14.43 -22.27 -5.68
N PRO A 277 14.02 -23.49 -6.07
CA PRO A 277 14.56 -24.14 -7.25
C PRO A 277 14.18 -23.35 -8.52
N LYS A 278 14.75 -23.74 -9.67
CA LYS A 278 14.25 -23.29 -10.97
C LYS A 278 13.32 -24.34 -11.57
N GLY A 279 12.28 -23.89 -12.26
CA GLY A 279 11.35 -24.74 -13.01
C GLY A 279 9.95 -24.83 -12.39
N ALA A 280 9.13 -25.68 -13.00
CA ALA A 280 7.73 -25.90 -12.65
C ALA A 280 7.56 -27.12 -11.74
N PHE A 281 6.81 -26.95 -10.65
CA PHE A 281 6.54 -27.98 -9.66
C PHE A 281 5.04 -28.13 -9.49
N PHE A 282 4.50 -29.32 -9.77
CA PHE A 282 3.09 -29.63 -9.59
C PHE A 282 2.78 -30.07 -8.16
N ASN A 283 1.53 -29.87 -7.72
CA ASN A 283 1.00 -30.24 -6.40
C ASN A 283 1.80 -29.62 -5.25
N VAL A 284 1.88 -28.29 -5.23
CA VAL A 284 2.61 -27.54 -4.20
C VAL A 284 1.63 -27.04 -3.14
N VAL A 285 1.94 -27.26 -1.87
CA VAL A 285 1.12 -26.79 -0.74
C VAL A 285 1.90 -25.70 -0.01
N VAL A 286 1.23 -24.59 0.29
CA VAL A 286 1.80 -23.50 1.10
C VAL A 286 1.30 -23.62 2.52
N LEU A 287 2.26 -23.69 3.44
CA LEU A 287 2.04 -23.69 4.89
C LEU A 287 2.39 -22.31 5.44
N ASP A 288 1.46 -21.66 6.14
CA ASP A 288 1.68 -20.40 6.86
C ASP A 288 1.85 -20.69 8.35
N ILE A 289 2.98 -20.28 8.92
CA ILE A 289 3.23 -20.38 10.36
C ILE A 289 2.55 -19.21 11.04
N ALA A 290 1.33 -19.44 11.51
CA ALA A 290 0.44 -18.40 11.99
C ALA A 290 1.08 -17.62 13.16
N SER A 291 1.38 -16.34 12.91
CA SER A 291 1.95 -15.44 13.92
C SER A 291 3.27 -15.97 14.51
N LEU A 292 4.20 -16.42 13.66
CA LEU A 292 5.52 -16.95 14.06
C LEU A 292 6.24 -16.07 15.08
N TYR A 293 6.59 -14.83 14.69
CA TYR A 293 7.35 -13.93 15.58
C TYR A 293 6.59 -13.56 16.86
N PRO A 294 5.30 -13.18 16.82
CA PRO A 294 4.52 -12.95 18.04
C PRO A 294 4.54 -14.12 19.02
N SER A 295 4.45 -15.35 18.50
CA SER A 295 4.50 -16.57 19.30
C SER A 295 5.88 -16.79 19.91
N ILE A 296 6.96 -16.51 19.17
CA ILE A 296 8.34 -16.54 19.67
C ILE A 296 8.56 -15.51 20.78
N ILE A 297 8.14 -14.26 20.56
CA ILE A 297 8.30 -13.16 21.53
C ILE A 297 7.64 -13.55 22.85
N LYS A 298 6.39 -14.05 22.78
CA LYS A 298 5.65 -14.51 23.96
C LYS A 298 6.33 -15.71 24.62
N LYS A 299 6.71 -16.74 23.86
CA LYS A 299 7.28 -17.99 24.37
C LYS A 299 8.61 -17.80 25.09
N TYR A 300 9.48 -16.96 24.53
CA TYR A 300 10.83 -16.73 25.05
C TYR A 300 10.95 -15.44 25.88
N ASN A 301 9.84 -14.79 26.20
CA ASN A 301 9.80 -13.56 27.01
C ASN A 301 10.66 -12.41 26.43
N LEU A 302 10.71 -12.29 25.11
CA LEU A 302 11.57 -11.31 24.43
C LEU A 302 11.05 -9.88 24.62
N SER A 303 11.83 -9.04 25.30
CA SER A 303 11.53 -7.63 25.52
C SER A 303 12.80 -6.82 25.76
N TYR A 304 12.76 -5.52 25.48
CA TYR A 304 13.92 -4.63 25.62
C TYR A 304 14.42 -4.52 27.07
N GLU A 305 13.56 -4.82 28.03
CA GLU A 305 13.84 -4.85 29.47
C GLU A 305 14.06 -6.26 30.05
N THR A 306 14.10 -7.29 29.20
CA THR A 306 14.41 -8.68 29.63
C THR A 306 15.64 -9.27 28.94
N VAL A 307 16.03 -8.77 27.76
CA VAL A 307 17.23 -9.20 27.04
C VAL A 307 18.50 -8.65 27.68
N ASP A 308 19.50 -9.51 27.91
CA ASP A 308 20.84 -9.22 28.44
C ASP A 308 20.87 -8.52 29.81
N MET A 309 19.91 -8.84 30.67
CA MET A 309 19.77 -8.21 31.99
C MET A 309 20.69 -8.84 33.04
N LYS A 310 21.69 -8.07 33.51
CA LYS A 310 22.67 -8.52 34.53
C LYS A 310 22.08 -8.87 35.89
N TRP A 311 20.94 -8.28 36.25
CA TRP A 311 20.29 -8.47 37.54
C TRP A 311 19.45 -9.76 37.61
N CYS A 312 19.25 -10.45 36.49
CA CYS A 312 18.36 -11.59 36.42
C CYS A 312 19.01 -12.86 36.97
N SER A 313 18.25 -13.61 37.78
CA SER A 313 18.71 -14.87 38.38
C SER A 313 18.42 -16.08 37.49
N LYS A 314 17.33 -16.04 36.71
CA LYS A 314 16.97 -17.11 35.77
C LYS A 314 16.93 -16.58 34.35
N THR A 315 17.79 -17.14 33.51
CA THR A 315 17.89 -16.77 32.10
C THR A 315 17.66 -17.96 31.18
N ILE A 316 17.21 -17.67 29.97
CA ILE A 316 17.15 -18.61 28.85
C ILE A 316 18.10 -18.10 27.76
N ASP A 317 18.89 -19.01 27.20
CA ASP A 317 19.78 -18.68 26.09
C ASP A 317 19.02 -18.55 24.78
N ILE A 318 19.27 -17.44 24.08
CA ILE A 318 18.88 -17.26 22.68
C ILE A 318 20.05 -17.71 21.83
N VAL A 319 19.82 -18.80 21.11
CA VAL A 319 20.80 -19.38 20.19
C VAL A 319 20.28 -19.32 18.77
N ASP A 320 21.17 -19.05 17.84
CA ASP A 320 20.84 -19.04 16.41
C ASP A 320 20.69 -20.46 15.84
N GLU A 321 20.43 -20.53 14.53
CA GLU A 321 20.30 -21.77 13.78
C GLU A 321 21.56 -22.66 13.79
N THR A 322 22.74 -22.10 14.10
CA THR A 322 24.01 -22.82 14.20
C THR A 322 24.30 -23.30 15.63
N GLY A 323 23.47 -22.94 16.59
CA GLY A 323 23.68 -23.21 18.02
C GLY A 323 24.58 -22.18 18.71
N ARG A 324 24.99 -21.11 18.03
CA ARG A 324 25.75 -20.03 18.66
C ARG A 324 24.83 -19.22 19.56
N ARG A 325 25.25 -19.02 20.80
CA ARG A 325 24.58 -18.12 21.75
C ARG A 325 24.75 -16.66 21.34
N LEU A 326 23.65 -15.94 21.23
CA LEU A 326 23.60 -14.52 20.89
C LEU A 326 23.31 -13.66 22.12
N HIS A 327 22.22 -13.97 22.82
CA HIS A 327 21.72 -13.20 23.97
C HIS A 327 21.22 -14.11 25.09
N GLU A 328 21.04 -13.53 26.27
CA GLU A 328 20.33 -14.14 27.40
C GLU A 328 19.03 -13.40 27.65
N VAL A 329 17.96 -14.13 27.97
CA VAL A 329 16.67 -13.51 28.26
C VAL A 329 16.23 -13.86 29.66
N CYS A 330 15.95 -12.82 30.44
CA CYS A 330 15.43 -12.95 31.79
C CYS A 330 14.01 -13.54 31.80
N VAL A 331 13.76 -14.49 32.70
CA VAL A 331 12.42 -15.07 32.91
C VAL A 331 11.91 -14.91 34.34
N ASP A 332 12.64 -14.18 35.20
CA ASP A 332 12.16 -13.85 36.55
C ASP A 332 10.95 -12.91 36.54
N LYS A 333 10.81 -12.10 35.49
CA LYS A 333 9.70 -11.18 35.31
C LYS A 333 9.21 -11.24 33.86
N PRO A 334 7.89 -11.15 33.63
CA PRO A 334 7.35 -11.10 32.29
C PRO A 334 7.67 -9.75 31.64
N GLY A 335 8.16 -9.77 30.41
CA GLY A 335 8.46 -8.57 29.63
C GLY A 335 7.22 -7.96 29.01
N LEU A 336 7.15 -6.63 28.99
CA LEU A 336 6.10 -5.81 28.39
C LEU A 336 5.88 -6.13 26.93
N THR A 337 6.94 -6.26 26.13
CA THR A 337 6.81 -6.59 24.71
C THR A 337 6.18 -7.97 24.52
N ALA A 338 6.61 -8.95 25.32
CA ALA A 338 6.08 -10.30 25.29
C ALA A 338 4.62 -10.38 25.73
N GLN A 339 4.25 -9.66 26.79
CA GLN A 339 2.87 -9.59 27.26
C GLN A 339 1.96 -8.89 26.25
N LEU A 340 2.30 -7.68 25.81
CA LEU A 340 1.47 -6.88 24.92
C LEU A 340 1.28 -7.58 23.56
N THR A 341 2.37 -8.06 22.97
CA THR A 341 2.32 -8.80 21.70
C THR A 341 1.54 -10.10 21.86
N GLY A 342 1.73 -10.81 22.98
CA GLY A 342 1.03 -12.05 23.29
C GLY A 342 -0.48 -11.86 23.43
N ILE A 343 -0.92 -10.86 24.19
CA ILE A 343 -2.33 -10.54 24.39
C ILE A 343 -2.98 -10.20 23.05
N LEU A 344 -2.39 -9.31 22.26
CA LEU A 344 -2.93 -8.95 20.95
C LEU A 344 -3.03 -10.17 20.01
N ARG A 345 -2.01 -11.04 20.02
CA ARG A 345 -2.01 -12.31 19.25
C ARG A 345 -3.14 -13.22 19.68
N ASP A 346 -3.35 -13.39 20.98
CA ASP A 346 -4.38 -14.28 21.51
C ASP A 346 -5.79 -13.79 21.19
N TYR A 347 -6.06 -12.49 21.35
CA TYR A 347 -7.35 -11.91 20.94
C TYR A 347 -7.58 -12.07 19.43
N ARG A 348 -6.55 -11.81 18.63
CA ARG A 348 -6.62 -11.96 17.17
C ARG A 348 -6.93 -13.39 16.76
N VAL A 349 -6.13 -14.36 17.21
CA VAL A 349 -6.24 -15.76 16.77
C VAL A 349 -7.42 -16.47 17.44
N GLY A 350 -7.62 -16.25 18.73
CA GLY A 350 -8.63 -16.91 19.53
C GLY A 350 -10.05 -16.41 19.27
N ILE A 351 -10.21 -15.14 18.87
CA ILE A 351 -11.52 -14.50 18.70
C ILE A 351 -11.70 -13.98 17.28
N TYR A 352 -10.97 -12.93 16.91
CA TYR A 352 -11.29 -12.15 15.70
C TYR A 352 -11.13 -12.93 14.40
N LYS A 353 -10.06 -13.74 14.29
CA LYS A 353 -9.81 -14.60 13.11
C LYS A 353 -10.82 -15.74 12.97
N LYS A 354 -11.30 -16.29 14.10
CA LYS A 354 -12.34 -17.34 14.07
C LYS A 354 -13.68 -16.74 13.63
N ARG A 355 -14.05 -15.61 14.23
CA ARG A 355 -15.27 -14.87 13.90
C ARG A 355 -15.27 -14.35 12.46
N SER A 356 -14.12 -13.96 11.90
CA SER A 356 -14.04 -13.51 10.50
C SER A 356 -14.25 -14.65 9.47
N LYS A 357 -14.24 -15.91 9.92
CA LYS A 357 -14.55 -17.10 9.10
C LYS A 357 -15.94 -17.68 9.39
N ASP A 358 -16.68 -17.11 10.33
CA ASP A 358 -18.00 -17.60 10.76
C ASP A 358 -19.10 -17.11 9.80
N LYS A 359 -19.41 -17.93 8.80
CA LYS A 359 -20.41 -17.63 7.76
C LYS A 359 -21.85 -17.48 8.29
N SER A 360 -22.12 -17.79 9.56
CA SER A 360 -23.44 -17.58 10.16
C SER A 360 -23.70 -16.11 10.55
N LEU A 361 -22.64 -15.28 10.60
CA LEU A 361 -22.76 -13.87 10.97
C LEU A 361 -23.28 -13.00 9.81
N PRO A 362 -23.96 -11.88 10.12
CA PRO A 362 -24.34 -10.90 9.10
C PRO A 362 -23.14 -10.40 8.29
N PRO A 363 -23.28 -10.09 6.99
CA PRO A 363 -22.18 -9.67 6.13
C PRO A 363 -21.35 -8.50 6.68
N GLU A 364 -22.02 -7.49 7.26
CA GLU A 364 -21.37 -6.31 7.85
C GLU A 364 -20.54 -6.67 9.09
N THR A 365 -21.06 -7.56 9.95
CA THR A 365 -20.36 -8.07 11.13
C THR A 365 -19.14 -8.91 10.73
N LEU A 366 -19.29 -9.73 9.68
CA LEU A 366 -18.19 -10.50 9.13
C LEU A 366 -17.09 -9.57 8.57
N ALA A 367 -17.49 -8.53 7.83
CA ALA A 367 -16.58 -7.51 7.31
C ALA A 367 -15.83 -6.78 8.43
N TRP A 368 -16.53 -6.43 9.51
CA TRP A 368 -15.92 -5.85 10.71
C TRP A 368 -14.85 -6.78 11.30
N TYR A 369 -15.19 -8.04 11.57
CA TYR A 369 -14.21 -8.99 12.13
C TYR A 369 -13.01 -9.22 11.22
N GLU A 370 -13.23 -9.26 9.91
CA GLU A 370 -12.15 -9.39 8.95
C GLU A 370 -11.23 -8.17 8.95
N VAL A 371 -11.77 -6.95 8.98
CA VAL A 371 -10.94 -5.74 9.06
C VAL A 371 -10.19 -5.67 10.38
N VAL A 372 -10.83 -6.00 11.50
CA VAL A 372 -10.20 -6.01 12.83
C VAL A 372 -9.06 -7.02 12.92
N GLN A 373 -9.27 -8.27 12.48
CA GLN A 373 -8.22 -9.28 12.57
C GLN A 373 -7.00 -8.91 11.70
N ARG A 374 -7.21 -8.24 10.57
CA ARG A 374 -6.13 -7.72 9.71
C ARG A 374 -5.41 -6.54 10.34
N ALA A 375 -6.15 -5.57 10.88
CA ALA A 375 -5.56 -4.42 11.57
C ALA A 375 -4.70 -4.85 12.76
N ILE A 376 -5.21 -5.78 13.60
CA ILE A 376 -4.46 -6.33 14.72
C ILE A 376 -3.26 -7.16 14.24
N LYS A 377 -3.39 -7.95 13.14
CA LYS A 377 -2.25 -8.71 12.55
C LYS A 377 -1.07 -7.78 12.35
N VAL A 378 -1.34 -6.59 11.84
CA VAL A 378 -0.27 -5.68 11.48
C VAL A 378 0.19 -4.81 12.61
N PHE A 379 -0.69 -4.43 13.53
CA PHE A 379 -0.25 -3.86 14.79
C PHE A 379 0.78 -4.77 15.46
N ILE A 380 0.47 -6.06 15.59
CA ILE A 380 1.36 -7.10 16.12
C ILE A 380 2.67 -7.20 15.33
N ASN A 381 2.60 -7.27 13.99
CA ASN A 381 3.79 -7.39 13.16
C ASN A 381 4.69 -6.16 13.24
N ALA A 382 4.10 -4.98 13.37
CA ALA A 382 4.82 -3.74 13.59
C ALA A 382 5.38 -3.66 15.02
N SER A 383 4.69 -4.18 16.04
CA SER A 383 5.12 -4.13 17.44
C SER A 383 6.49 -4.74 17.69
N TYR A 384 6.89 -5.77 16.92
CA TYR A 384 8.25 -6.28 16.99
C TYR A 384 9.20 -5.61 15.98
N GLY A 385 8.70 -5.25 14.80
CA GLY A 385 9.51 -4.65 13.74
C GLY A 385 10.13 -3.30 14.14
N VAL A 386 9.43 -2.53 14.98
CA VAL A 386 9.91 -1.23 15.48
C VAL A 386 11.20 -1.33 16.29
N PHE A 387 11.49 -2.46 16.92
CA PHE A 387 12.74 -2.62 17.68
C PHE A 387 13.99 -2.69 16.79
N GLY A 388 13.82 -2.96 15.49
CA GLY A 388 14.88 -2.88 14.49
C GLY A 388 15.01 -1.50 13.83
N ASP A 389 14.12 -0.54 14.14
CA ASP A 389 14.17 0.82 13.61
C ASP A 389 14.90 1.74 14.58
N GLU A 390 16.06 2.25 14.16
CA GLU A 390 16.91 3.11 14.98
C GLU A 390 16.24 4.42 15.41
N LYS A 391 15.17 4.85 14.72
CA LYS A 391 14.37 6.02 15.07
C LYS A 391 13.33 5.75 16.16
N PHE A 392 13.05 4.49 16.47
CA PHE A 392 12.07 4.14 17.50
C PHE A 392 12.63 4.44 18.90
N SER A 393 11.82 5.04 19.78
CA SER A 393 12.29 5.49 21.10
C SER A 393 12.75 4.36 22.01
N LEU A 394 12.17 3.16 21.87
CA LEU A 394 12.57 1.96 22.59
C LEU A 394 13.39 1.00 21.71
N TYR A 395 14.13 1.54 20.73
CA TYR A 395 14.96 0.76 19.81
C TYR A 395 15.83 -0.26 20.56
N SER A 396 15.70 -1.53 20.18
CA SER A 396 16.41 -2.64 20.81
C SER A 396 16.82 -3.66 19.74
N PRO A 397 18.02 -3.52 19.16
CA PRO A 397 18.47 -4.40 18.09
C PRO A 397 18.64 -5.85 18.55
N ALA A 398 18.93 -6.09 19.84
CA ALA A 398 19.02 -7.43 20.40
C ALA A 398 17.68 -8.14 20.50
N VAL A 399 16.59 -7.43 20.80
CA VAL A 399 15.24 -8.01 20.71
C VAL A 399 14.96 -8.41 19.27
N ALA A 400 15.23 -7.52 18.32
CA ALA A 400 14.97 -7.78 16.90
C ALA A 400 15.85 -8.93 16.34
N GLU A 401 17.12 -8.99 16.74
CA GLU A 401 18.03 -10.10 16.44
C GLU A 401 17.56 -11.42 17.08
N SER A 402 17.15 -11.40 18.35
CA SER A 402 16.66 -12.57 19.06
C SER A 402 15.41 -13.16 18.41
N VAL A 403 14.44 -12.31 18.04
CA VAL A 403 13.22 -12.71 17.35
C VAL A 403 13.53 -13.36 16.01
N THR A 404 14.41 -12.73 15.21
CA THR A 404 14.77 -13.25 13.89
C THR A 404 15.57 -14.54 13.99
N ALA A 405 16.56 -14.63 14.89
CA ALA A 405 17.35 -15.84 15.12
C ALA A 405 16.48 -17.03 15.55
N MET A 406 15.60 -16.84 16.52
CA MET A 406 14.67 -17.89 16.96
C MET A 406 13.66 -18.26 15.87
N GLY A 407 13.28 -17.30 15.02
CA GLY A 407 12.47 -17.54 13.83
C GLY A 407 13.21 -18.45 12.83
N ARG A 408 14.46 -18.12 12.49
CA ARG A 408 15.30 -18.94 11.59
C ARG A 408 15.50 -20.34 12.17
N LYS A 409 15.83 -20.45 13.45
CA LYS A 409 15.98 -21.75 14.13
C LYS A 409 14.71 -22.59 14.06
N SER A 410 13.54 -21.99 14.35
CA SER A 410 12.25 -22.68 14.25
C SER A 410 11.98 -23.15 12.82
N PHE A 411 12.22 -22.28 11.83
CA PHE A 411 12.07 -22.59 10.42
C PHE A 411 12.96 -23.76 9.96
N TYR A 412 14.26 -23.73 10.27
CA TYR A 412 15.19 -24.83 9.96
C TYR A 412 14.74 -26.15 10.59
N THR A 413 14.27 -26.09 11.83
CA THR A 413 13.78 -27.28 12.53
C THR A 413 12.55 -27.87 11.83
N ILE A 414 11.63 -27.01 11.36
CA ILE A 414 10.45 -27.42 10.59
C ILE A 414 10.84 -28.05 9.26
N VAL A 415 11.74 -27.42 8.50
CA VAL A 415 12.22 -27.94 7.20
C VAL A 415 12.89 -29.30 7.37
N ARG A 416 13.75 -29.46 8.39
CA ARG A 416 14.37 -30.75 8.70
C ARG A 416 13.32 -31.80 9.03
N LYS A 417 12.32 -31.45 9.84
CA LYS A 417 11.24 -32.38 10.18
C LYS A 417 10.39 -32.77 8.96
N ALA A 418 10.13 -31.83 8.06
CA ALA A 418 9.44 -32.11 6.80
C ALA A 418 10.25 -33.12 5.96
N ALA A 419 11.56 -32.92 5.84
CA ALA A 419 12.45 -33.86 5.17
C ALA A 419 12.44 -35.26 5.82
N ASP A 420 12.47 -35.35 7.16
CA ASP A 420 12.37 -36.62 7.90
C ASP A 420 11.04 -37.36 7.63
N LEU A 421 9.99 -36.64 7.28
CA LEU A 421 8.68 -37.19 6.90
C LEU A 421 8.58 -37.50 5.40
N GLY A 422 9.65 -37.30 4.62
CA GLY A 422 9.68 -37.49 3.17
C GLY A 422 9.04 -36.35 2.38
N VAL A 423 8.85 -35.18 2.99
CA VAL A 423 8.26 -33.99 2.36
C VAL A 423 9.37 -33.02 1.96
N LYS A 424 9.50 -32.76 0.65
CA LYS A 424 10.50 -31.81 0.14
C LYS A 424 10.01 -30.37 0.27
N THR A 425 10.77 -29.52 0.94
CA THR A 425 10.57 -28.07 0.91
C THR A 425 11.19 -27.49 -0.36
N LEU A 426 10.40 -26.76 -1.16
CA LEU A 426 10.86 -26.08 -2.37
C LEU A 426 11.31 -24.64 -2.07
N TYR A 427 10.51 -23.92 -1.28
CA TYR A 427 10.73 -22.51 -1.03
C TYR A 427 10.26 -22.15 0.38
N GLY A 428 10.83 -21.10 0.93
CA GLY A 428 10.53 -20.65 2.28
C GLY A 428 10.85 -19.17 2.43
N ASP A 429 9.93 -18.40 3.00
CA ASP A 429 10.13 -16.98 3.26
C ASP A 429 9.49 -16.58 4.58
N THR A 430 10.32 -16.24 5.56
CA THR A 430 9.90 -15.67 6.84
C THR A 430 9.01 -16.58 7.69
N ASP A 431 7.73 -16.68 7.33
CA ASP A 431 6.67 -17.43 7.99
C ASP A 431 5.94 -18.41 7.04
N SER A 432 6.26 -18.43 5.74
CA SER A 432 5.63 -19.31 4.74
C SER A 432 6.58 -20.41 4.24
N ILE A 433 6.07 -21.63 4.06
CA ILE A 433 6.82 -22.80 3.56
C ILE A 433 6.08 -23.45 2.40
N PHE A 434 6.75 -23.63 1.27
CA PHE A 434 6.24 -24.32 0.09
C PHE A 434 6.76 -25.75 0.13
N VAL A 435 5.86 -26.71 0.25
CA VAL A 435 6.17 -28.14 0.27
C VAL A 435 5.64 -28.82 -0.99
N TRP A 436 6.43 -29.77 -1.51
CA TRP A 436 6.15 -30.43 -2.77
C TRP A 436 5.47 -31.78 -2.57
N ALA A 437 4.34 -31.95 -3.26
CA ALA A 437 3.54 -33.19 -3.33
C ALA A 437 3.36 -33.91 -1.98
N PRO A 438 3.04 -33.21 -0.86
CA PRO A 438 2.85 -33.88 0.41
C PRO A 438 1.54 -34.67 0.41
N THR A 439 1.52 -35.83 1.07
CA THR A 439 0.27 -36.52 1.39
C THR A 439 -0.44 -35.82 2.56
N GLN A 440 -1.77 -35.99 2.66
CA GLN A 440 -2.54 -35.45 3.79
C GLN A 440 -2.06 -35.99 5.14
N GLU A 441 -1.62 -37.25 5.18
CA GLU A 441 -1.06 -37.84 6.40
C GLU A 441 0.27 -37.18 6.81
N GLN A 442 1.16 -36.92 5.85
CA GLN A 442 2.42 -36.22 6.10
C GLN A 442 2.17 -34.79 6.62
N LEU A 443 1.23 -34.06 6.00
CA LEU A 443 0.83 -32.72 6.45
C LEU A 443 0.32 -32.75 7.89
N ARG A 444 -0.58 -33.68 8.21
CA ARG A 444 -1.14 -33.82 9.57
C ARG A 444 -0.05 -34.14 10.59
N LYS A 445 0.84 -35.09 10.28
CA LYS A 445 1.98 -35.45 11.16
C LYS A 445 2.90 -34.25 11.39
N LEU A 446 3.17 -33.47 10.35
CA LEU A 446 3.99 -32.27 10.45
C LEU A 446 3.31 -31.21 11.32
N GLN A 447 2.02 -30.91 11.09
CA GLN A 447 1.25 -29.95 11.89
C GLN A 447 1.18 -30.33 13.36
N THR A 448 0.86 -31.59 13.68
CA THR A 448 0.82 -32.08 15.07
C THR A 448 2.19 -31.95 15.74
N TRP A 449 3.26 -32.37 15.07
CA TRP A 449 4.61 -32.27 15.62
C TRP A 449 5.02 -30.81 15.91
N ILE A 450 4.68 -29.89 15.01
CA ILE A 450 5.04 -28.47 15.16
C ILE A 450 4.27 -27.83 16.31
N LEU A 451 3.00 -28.16 16.46
CA LEU A 451 2.20 -27.70 17.59
C LEU A 451 2.76 -28.24 18.92
N GLU A 452 3.03 -29.54 19.01
CA GLU A 452 3.51 -30.19 20.24
C GLU A 452 4.93 -29.79 20.63
N LYS A 453 5.86 -29.68 19.67
CA LYS A 453 7.27 -29.40 19.94
C LYS A 453 7.61 -27.93 19.95
N LEU A 454 7.01 -27.14 19.07
CA LEU A 454 7.34 -25.72 18.93
C LEU A 454 6.27 -24.82 19.55
N GLY A 455 5.05 -25.31 19.79
CA GLY A 455 3.94 -24.47 20.25
C GLY A 455 3.47 -23.49 19.17
N LEU A 456 3.73 -23.81 17.90
CA LEU A 456 3.39 -22.99 16.75
C LEU A 456 2.23 -23.64 15.99
N GLU A 457 1.28 -22.82 15.56
CA GLU A 457 0.18 -23.26 14.71
C GLU A 457 0.57 -23.08 13.25
N ILE A 458 0.30 -24.08 12.42
CA ILE A 458 0.46 -24.00 10.98
C ILE A 458 -0.88 -24.19 10.30
N GLU A 459 -1.20 -23.25 9.43
CA GLU A 459 -2.36 -23.32 8.57
C GLU A 459 -1.91 -23.64 7.14
N ILE A 460 -2.75 -24.40 6.44
CA ILE A 460 -2.59 -24.54 5.00
C ILE A 460 -3.18 -23.26 4.39
N ASP A 461 -2.31 -22.43 3.81
CA ASP A 461 -2.72 -21.19 3.16
C ASP A 461 -3.32 -21.52 1.78
N LYS A 462 -2.59 -22.29 0.97
CA LYS A 462 -2.93 -22.53 -0.44
C LYS A 462 -2.55 -23.92 -0.92
N TYR A 463 -3.33 -24.38 -1.89
CA TYR A 463 -3.00 -25.50 -2.77
C TYR A 463 -2.79 -24.97 -4.18
N PHE A 464 -1.60 -25.22 -4.73
CA PHE A 464 -1.25 -24.92 -6.10
C PHE A 464 -1.27 -26.19 -6.95
N THR A 465 -1.97 -26.14 -8.08
CA THR A 465 -1.83 -27.11 -9.17
C THR A 465 -0.38 -27.17 -9.62
N TYR A 466 0.23 -25.99 -9.85
CA TYR A 466 1.67 -25.87 -10.05
C TYR A 466 2.21 -24.52 -9.59
N VAL A 467 3.50 -24.47 -9.31
CA VAL A 467 4.27 -23.24 -9.08
C VAL A 467 5.52 -23.26 -9.97
N VAL A 468 5.72 -22.18 -10.71
CA VAL A 468 6.92 -21.91 -11.50
C VAL A 468 7.82 -20.97 -10.71
N PHE A 469 9.01 -21.47 -10.36
CA PHE A 469 10.01 -20.69 -9.65
C PHE A 469 11.12 -20.22 -10.61
N THR A 470 11.53 -18.96 -10.47
CA THR A 470 12.61 -18.35 -11.26
C THR A 470 14.01 -18.61 -10.70
N GLY A 471 14.10 -19.22 -9.51
CA GLY A 471 15.32 -19.31 -8.72
C GLY A 471 15.67 -18.04 -7.93
N LEU A 472 14.89 -16.96 -8.10
CA LEU A 472 15.06 -15.72 -7.32
C LEU A 472 14.13 -15.71 -6.10
N LYS A 473 14.62 -15.15 -4.99
CA LYS A 473 13.83 -14.97 -3.77
C LYS A 473 12.62 -14.08 -4.05
N LYS A 474 11.46 -14.41 -3.48
CA LYS A 474 10.18 -13.69 -3.63
C LYS A 474 9.69 -13.56 -5.07
N ASN A 475 10.07 -14.49 -5.95
CA ASN A 475 9.75 -14.45 -7.36
C ASN A 475 9.22 -15.81 -7.88
N TYR A 476 7.90 -15.91 -8.02
CA TYR A 476 7.21 -17.11 -8.50
C TYR A 476 5.86 -16.77 -9.16
N LEU A 477 5.38 -17.71 -9.97
CA LEU A 477 4.01 -17.77 -10.49
C LEU A 477 3.37 -19.07 -10.04
N GLY A 478 2.18 -19.02 -9.45
CA GLY A 478 1.45 -20.21 -9.04
C GLY A 478 0.02 -20.22 -9.55
N ARG A 479 -0.45 -21.38 -10.04
CA ARG A 479 -1.86 -21.62 -10.35
C ARG A 479 -2.52 -22.37 -9.21
N THR A 480 -3.47 -21.75 -8.52
CA THR A 480 -4.21 -22.38 -7.42
C THR A 480 -5.18 -23.44 -7.97
N VAL A 481 -5.58 -24.38 -7.12
CA VAL A 481 -6.48 -25.47 -7.50
C VAL A 481 -7.87 -25.01 -7.96
N ASP A 482 -8.30 -23.82 -7.54
CA ASP A 482 -9.52 -23.14 -7.98
C ASP A 482 -9.37 -22.36 -9.31
N GLY A 483 -8.20 -22.45 -9.97
CA GLY A 483 -7.92 -21.82 -11.27
C GLY A 483 -7.39 -20.39 -11.19
N GLY A 484 -7.23 -19.83 -9.98
CA GLY A 484 -6.60 -18.54 -9.77
C GLY A 484 -5.10 -18.53 -10.12
N ILE A 485 -4.57 -17.38 -10.52
CA ILE A 485 -3.13 -17.18 -10.75
C ILE A 485 -2.59 -16.17 -9.74
N GLU A 486 -1.57 -16.59 -9.00
CA GLU A 486 -0.81 -15.74 -8.09
C GLU A 486 0.59 -15.46 -8.65
N ILE A 487 0.96 -14.18 -8.64
CA ILE A 487 2.25 -13.71 -9.13
C ILE A 487 2.93 -12.90 -8.03
N LYS A 488 4.20 -13.23 -7.76
CA LYS A 488 5.08 -12.45 -6.88
C LYS A 488 6.36 -12.10 -7.62
N GLY A 489 6.78 -10.84 -7.54
CA GLY A 489 8.12 -10.41 -7.98
C GLY A 489 8.34 -10.24 -9.48
N LEU A 490 7.37 -10.56 -10.35
CA LEU A 490 7.51 -10.40 -11.80
C LEU A 490 7.28 -8.94 -12.27
N VAL A 491 8.13 -8.48 -13.20
CA VAL A 491 8.25 -7.07 -13.64
C VAL A 491 7.06 -6.58 -14.48
N ALA A 492 6.36 -7.46 -15.17
CA ALA A 492 5.38 -7.11 -16.21
C ALA A 492 4.19 -6.25 -15.73
N LYS A 493 3.93 -6.17 -14.42
CA LYS A 493 2.81 -5.40 -13.83
C LYS A 493 3.09 -3.92 -13.54
N LYS A 494 4.25 -3.36 -13.94
CA LYS A 494 4.57 -1.96 -13.65
C LYS A 494 3.66 -0.99 -14.42
N ARG A 495 3.25 0.11 -13.78
CA ARG A 495 2.31 1.13 -14.34
C ARG A 495 2.76 1.71 -15.69
N ASN A 496 4.08 1.80 -15.89
CA ASN A 496 4.73 2.37 -17.06
C ASN A 496 5.01 1.35 -18.19
N THR A 497 4.50 0.12 -18.10
CA THR A 497 4.55 -0.85 -19.19
C THR A 497 3.60 -0.41 -20.33
N PRO A 498 4.04 -0.37 -21.60
CA PRO A 498 3.18 -0.09 -22.75
C PRO A 498 2.01 -1.07 -22.87
N GLU A 499 0.93 -0.65 -23.52
CA GLU A 499 -0.31 -1.41 -23.66
C GLU A 499 -0.09 -2.75 -24.36
N PHE A 500 0.63 -2.78 -25.49
CA PHE A 500 0.88 -4.03 -26.21
C PHE A 500 1.56 -5.12 -25.36
N LEU A 501 2.41 -4.71 -24.41
CA LEU A 501 3.13 -5.64 -23.53
C LEU A 501 2.26 -6.05 -22.33
N LYS A 502 1.32 -5.20 -21.92
CA LYS A 502 0.27 -5.57 -20.96
C LYS A 502 -0.64 -6.63 -21.58
N ASP A 503 -1.12 -6.41 -22.80
CA ASP A 503 -1.98 -7.35 -23.52
C ASP A 503 -1.30 -8.72 -23.68
N LEU A 504 -0.03 -8.73 -24.09
CA LEU A 504 0.77 -9.96 -24.17
C LEU A 504 0.83 -10.67 -22.81
N PHE A 505 1.09 -9.93 -21.73
CA PHE A 505 1.15 -10.52 -20.40
C PHE A 505 -0.22 -11.05 -19.94
N GLU A 506 -1.30 -10.32 -20.19
CA GLU A 506 -2.67 -10.75 -19.86
C GLU A 506 -3.05 -12.03 -20.62
N ASN A 507 -2.75 -12.11 -21.91
CA ASN A 507 -2.95 -13.32 -22.71
C ASN A 507 -2.15 -14.51 -22.18
N ILE A 508 -0.89 -14.27 -21.78
CA ILE A 508 -0.04 -15.27 -21.15
C ILE A 508 -0.67 -15.80 -19.86
N LEU A 509 -1.17 -14.90 -18.99
CA LEU A 509 -1.82 -15.29 -17.74
C LEU A 509 -3.11 -16.06 -17.98
N GLU A 510 -3.91 -15.66 -18.96
CA GLU A 510 -5.15 -16.35 -19.31
C GLU A 510 -4.87 -17.77 -19.80
N LYS A 511 -3.87 -17.94 -20.67
CA LYS A 511 -3.47 -19.27 -21.14
C LYS A 511 -2.95 -20.13 -19.98
N LEU A 512 -2.18 -19.57 -19.06
CA LEU A 512 -1.69 -20.30 -17.87
C LEU A 512 -2.81 -20.80 -16.97
N LYS A 513 -3.94 -20.08 -16.86
CA LYS A 513 -5.12 -20.55 -16.09
C LYS A 513 -5.67 -21.86 -16.65
N SER A 514 -5.58 -22.07 -17.96
CA SER A 514 -6.05 -23.29 -18.63
C SER A 514 -5.09 -24.48 -18.50
N VAL A 515 -3.85 -24.26 -18.06
CA VAL A 515 -2.87 -25.35 -17.88
C VAL A 515 -3.17 -26.09 -16.58
N GLU A 516 -3.42 -27.39 -16.67
CA GLU A 516 -3.75 -28.20 -15.48
C GLU A 516 -2.76 -29.32 -15.20
N ASN A 517 -1.99 -29.72 -16.21
CA ASN A 517 -1.12 -30.88 -16.16
C ASN A 517 0.22 -30.60 -16.88
N PRO A 518 1.23 -31.47 -16.70
CA PRO A 518 2.54 -31.30 -17.33
C PRO A 518 2.52 -31.24 -18.86
N ALA A 519 1.60 -31.96 -19.53
CA ALA A 519 1.53 -31.96 -20.99
C ALA A 519 1.05 -30.60 -21.52
N GLY A 520 -0.04 -30.06 -20.96
CA GLY A 520 -0.52 -28.72 -21.30
C GLY A 520 0.48 -27.61 -20.94
N PHE A 521 1.38 -27.85 -19.98
CA PHE A 521 2.47 -26.93 -19.67
C PHE A 521 3.51 -26.87 -20.78
N ILE A 522 3.81 -27.99 -21.44
CA ILE A 522 4.71 -28.04 -22.59
C ILE A 522 4.08 -27.29 -23.78
N GLU A 523 2.81 -27.56 -24.08
CA GLU A 523 2.06 -26.84 -25.13
C GLU A 523 2.02 -25.32 -24.87
N PHE A 524 1.89 -24.92 -23.61
CA PHE A 524 1.95 -23.52 -23.22
C PHE A 524 3.32 -22.89 -23.51
N VAL A 525 4.42 -23.61 -23.23
CA VAL A 525 5.78 -23.12 -23.50
C VAL A 525 6.00 -22.91 -24.99
N GLU A 526 5.57 -23.85 -25.83
CA GLU A 526 5.65 -23.73 -27.30
C GLU A 526 4.84 -22.54 -27.82
N TRP A 527 3.61 -22.37 -27.33
CA TRP A 527 2.78 -21.22 -27.65
C TRP A 527 3.42 -19.90 -27.21
N LEU A 528 4.01 -19.85 -26.02
CA LEU A 528 4.68 -18.65 -25.50
C LEU A 528 5.85 -18.23 -26.39
N GLU A 529 6.66 -19.18 -26.86
CA GLU A 529 7.75 -18.90 -27.80
C GLU A 529 7.23 -18.29 -29.10
N ASP A 530 6.14 -18.82 -29.66
CA ASP A 530 5.50 -18.30 -30.86
C ASP A 530 4.95 -16.87 -30.68
N GLN A 531 4.34 -16.59 -29.52
CA GLN A 531 3.89 -15.22 -29.20
C GLN A 531 5.05 -14.23 -29.09
N VAL A 532 6.18 -14.65 -28.50
CA VAL A 532 7.38 -13.80 -28.41
C VAL A 532 7.99 -13.55 -29.80
N LYS A 533 7.97 -14.55 -30.69
CA LYS A 533 8.40 -14.38 -32.10
C LYS A 533 7.49 -13.41 -32.84
N THR A 534 6.19 -13.57 -32.70
CA THR A 534 5.18 -12.69 -33.31
C THR A 534 5.37 -11.25 -32.86
N ILE A 535 5.43 -10.99 -31.55
CA ILE A 535 5.58 -9.61 -31.07
C ILE A 535 6.92 -8.99 -31.49
N HIS A 536 8.00 -9.77 -31.54
CA HIS A 536 9.29 -9.30 -32.03
C HIS A 536 9.19 -8.84 -33.49
N HIS A 537 8.49 -9.60 -34.31
CA HIS A 537 8.27 -9.32 -35.72
C HIS A 537 7.38 -8.08 -35.94
N ASP A 538 6.27 -7.97 -35.22
CA ASP A 538 5.35 -6.82 -35.28
C ASP A 538 6.07 -5.51 -34.90
N ILE A 539 6.95 -5.56 -33.90
CA ILE A 539 7.79 -4.42 -33.51
C ILE A 539 8.78 -4.07 -34.62
N LYS A 540 9.49 -5.05 -35.19
CA LYS A 540 10.47 -4.83 -36.28
C LYS A 540 9.80 -4.24 -37.52
N ARG A 541 8.60 -4.71 -37.87
CA ARG A 541 7.81 -4.23 -39.01
C ARG A 541 7.05 -2.93 -38.73
N LYS A 542 7.07 -2.43 -37.49
CA LYS A 542 6.34 -1.23 -37.03
C LYS A 542 4.83 -1.36 -37.25
N GLU A 543 4.29 -2.56 -37.06
CA GLU A 543 2.85 -2.84 -37.18
C GLU A 543 2.07 -2.44 -35.90
N ILE A 544 2.78 -2.14 -34.81
CA ILE A 544 2.19 -1.63 -33.56
C ILE A 544 2.03 -0.10 -33.61
N THR A 545 0.82 0.39 -33.33
CA THR A 545 0.49 1.83 -33.32
C THR A 545 1.22 2.61 -32.23
N LEU A 546 1.36 3.94 -32.42
CA LEU A 546 2.01 4.83 -31.44
C LEU A 546 1.33 4.79 -30.07
N ASP A 547 -0.01 4.75 -30.04
CA ASP A 547 -0.77 4.72 -28.79
C ASP A 547 -0.48 3.47 -27.97
N ARG A 548 -0.38 2.30 -28.63
CA ARG A 548 -0.06 1.03 -27.95
C ARG A 548 1.40 0.98 -27.49
N LEU A 549 2.31 1.67 -28.19
CA LEU A 549 3.72 1.83 -27.81
C LEU A 549 3.94 2.88 -26.70
N ALA A 550 2.92 3.64 -26.34
CA ALA A 550 3.05 4.78 -25.45
C ALA A 550 3.36 4.38 -23.99
N ILE A 551 4.26 5.14 -23.37
CA ILE A 551 4.61 5.03 -21.95
C ILE A 551 4.01 6.23 -21.24
N ARG A 552 3.25 5.98 -20.16
CA ARG A 552 2.56 7.00 -19.37
C ARG A 552 3.18 7.09 -17.97
N VAL A 553 3.65 8.27 -17.57
CA VAL A 553 4.26 8.50 -16.25
C VAL A 553 3.84 9.86 -15.70
N ALA A 554 3.37 9.87 -14.46
CA ALA A 554 3.03 11.11 -13.75
C ALA A 554 4.30 11.86 -13.32
N LEU A 555 4.27 13.18 -13.45
CA LEU A 555 5.29 14.06 -12.88
C LEU A 555 5.13 14.13 -11.37
N THR A 556 6.24 14.01 -10.64
CA THR A 556 6.23 14.10 -9.17
C THR A 556 6.70 15.45 -8.66
N LYS A 557 7.16 16.31 -9.56
CA LYS A 557 7.58 17.70 -9.34
C LYS A 557 7.40 18.47 -10.64
N THR A 558 7.42 19.79 -10.58
CA THR A 558 7.49 20.63 -11.78
C THR A 558 8.73 20.30 -12.62
N PRO A 559 8.63 20.18 -13.97
CA PRO A 559 9.76 19.80 -14.83
C PRO A 559 11.04 20.65 -14.67
N SER A 560 10.89 21.94 -14.35
CA SER A 560 11.99 22.88 -14.10
C SER A 560 12.83 22.56 -12.86
N LEU A 561 12.29 21.82 -11.89
CA LEU A 561 12.96 21.46 -10.64
C LEU A 561 13.87 20.22 -10.78
N TYR A 562 13.85 19.53 -11.92
CA TYR A 562 14.74 18.38 -12.20
C TYR A 562 16.10 18.86 -12.72
N THR A 563 17.04 19.13 -11.81
CA THR A 563 18.35 19.74 -12.13
C THR A 563 19.50 18.75 -12.33
N LYS A 564 19.48 17.57 -11.68
CA LYS A 564 20.60 16.60 -11.71
C LYS A 564 20.49 15.57 -12.84
N THR A 565 19.38 14.84 -12.87
CA THR A 565 19.06 13.83 -13.90
C THR A 565 17.65 14.08 -14.37
N LYS A 566 17.45 14.10 -15.70
CA LYS A 566 16.15 14.31 -16.33
C LYS A 566 15.62 12.95 -16.84
N PRO A 567 14.66 12.33 -16.14
CA PRO A 567 14.02 11.10 -16.59
C PRO A 567 13.33 11.27 -17.96
N PRO A 568 13.02 10.16 -18.66
CA PRO A 568 12.35 10.19 -19.96
C PRO A 568 11.06 11.03 -20.02
N HIS A 569 10.20 10.91 -19.01
CA HIS A 569 8.94 11.66 -18.90
C HIS A 569 9.17 13.16 -18.67
N VAL A 570 10.23 13.55 -17.95
CA VAL A 570 10.60 14.96 -17.78
C VAL A 570 11.16 15.53 -19.09
N LYS A 571 11.95 14.76 -19.84
CA LYS A 571 12.44 15.18 -21.16
C LYS A 571 11.29 15.40 -22.14
N ALA A 572 10.31 14.48 -22.17
CA ALA A 572 9.11 14.62 -22.97
C ALA A 572 8.25 15.82 -22.52
N ALA A 573 8.10 16.05 -21.20
CA ALA A 573 7.43 17.23 -20.67
C ALA A 573 8.10 18.54 -21.13
N LEU A 574 9.43 18.62 -21.07
CA LEU A 574 10.17 19.81 -21.54
C LEU A 574 10.00 20.03 -23.05
N GLN A 575 9.88 18.97 -23.84
CA GLN A 575 9.54 19.11 -25.26
C GLN A 575 8.14 19.70 -25.44
N LEU A 576 7.13 19.23 -24.69
CA LEU A 576 5.79 19.80 -24.72
C LEU A 576 5.80 21.29 -24.32
N MET A 577 6.54 21.65 -23.26
CA MET A 577 6.69 23.05 -22.84
C MET A 577 7.33 23.93 -23.93
N ASN A 578 8.34 23.43 -24.64
CA ASN A 578 8.97 24.15 -25.75
C ASN A 578 8.02 24.39 -26.94
N TYR A 579 6.97 23.57 -27.07
CA TYR A 579 5.92 23.71 -28.08
C TYR A 579 4.68 24.47 -27.54
N GLY A 580 4.80 25.11 -26.37
CA GLY A 580 3.75 25.98 -25.81
C GLY A 580 2.70 25.26 -24.96
N TYR A 581 2.87 23.97 -24.65
CA TYR A 581 1.97 23.24 -23.75
C TYR A 581 2.33 23.52 -22.28
N SER A 582 1.31 23.76 -21.44
CA SER A 582 1.49 23.84 -19.99
C SER A 582 1.68 22.45 -19.39
N VAL A 583 2.61 22.28 -18.46
CA VAL A 583 2.91 21.01 -17.77
C VAL A 583 3.28 21.26 -16.31
N GLU A 584 2.57 20.63 -15.37
CA GLU A 584 2.72 20.79 -13.92
C GLU A 584 3.03 19.47 -13.17
N GLU A 585 3.25 19.59 -11.87
CA GLU A 585 3.36 18.44 -10.97
C GLU A 585 2.03 17.66 -10.93
N GLY A 586 2.09 16.34 -11.06
CA GLY A 586 0.91 15.47 -11.13
C GLY A 586 0.48 15.10 -12.56
N ASP A 587 0.88 15.88 -13.58
CA ASP A 587 0.50 15.61 -14.97
C ASP A 587 1.04 14.28 -15.49
N ILE A 588 0.21 13.56 -16.25
CA ILE A 588 0.60 12.30 -16.89
C ILE A 588 1.22 12.60 -18.25
N ILE A 589 2.53 12.38 -18.34
CA ILE A 589 3.27 12.55 -19.58
C ILE A 589 3.26 11.25 -20.37
N THR A 590 2.83 11.37 -21.63
CA THR A 590 2.75 10.25 -22.58
C THR A 590 3.83 10.39 -23.63
N PHE A 591 4.72 9.41 -23.74
CA PHE A 591 5.89 9.47 -24.62
C PHE A 591 6.24 8.09 -25.19
N VAL A 592 7.00 8.07 -26.28
CA VAL A 592 7.47 6.85 -26.97
C VAL A 592 8.99 6.84 -27.11
N LYS A 593 9.58 5.66 -27.28
CA LYS A 593 11.03 5.52 -27.51
C LYS A 593 11.34 5.72 -29.00
N VAL A 594 12.25 6.65 -29.30
CA VAL A 594 12.59 7.05 -30.68
C VAL A 594 14.08 6.97 -30.96
N LYS A 595 14.44 6.92 -32.25
CA LYS A 595 15.81 7.02 -32.76
C LYS A 595 16.25 8.49 -32.77
N SER A 596 16.48 9.06 -31.59
CA SER A 596 16.96 10.44 -31.42
C SER A 596 18.04 10.54 -30.34
N LYS A 597 18.77 11.66 -30.31
CA LYS A 597 19.76 11.97 -29.26
C LYS A 597 19.18 11.90 -27.85
N GLU A 598 17.93 12.33 -27.69
CA GLU A 598 17.22 12.27 -26.40
C GLU A 598 16.64 10.89 -26.10
N GLY A 599 16.41 10.08 -27.15
CA GLY A 599 15.92 8.71 -27.08
C GLY A 599 14.44 8.53 -26.79
N TYR A 600 13.73 9.62 -26.47
CA TYR A 600 12.31 9.66 -26.12
C TYR A 600 11.66 10.92 -26.69
N LYS A 601 10.38 10.82 -27.04
CA LYS A 601 9.62 11.94 -27.60
C LYS A 601 8.16 11.89 -27.15
N ALA A 602 7.58 13.05 -26.83
CA ALA A 602 6.16 13.14 -26.48
C ALA A 602 5.29 12.61 -27.63
N ILE A 603 4.23 11.86 -27.31
CA ILE A 603 3.42 11.17 -28.34
C ILE A 603 2.83 12.17 -29.34
N GLN A 604 2.38 13.34 -28.86
CA GLN A 604 1.80 14.42 -29.66
C GLN A 604 2.77 14.99 -30.71
N LEU A 605 4.08 14.81 -30.48
CA LEU A 605 5.14 15.32 -31.34
C LEU A 605 5.77 14.22 -32.21
N THR A 606 5.34 12.97 -32.09
CA THR A 606 6.03 11.81 -32.67
C THR A 606 5.31 11.24 -33.88
N ARG A 607 6.08 10.84 -34.90
CA ARG A 607 5.61 10.03 -36.03
C ARG A 607 6.09 8.58 -35.90
N LEU A 608 5.31 7.63 -36.41
CA LEU A 608 5.57 6.19 -36.28
C LEU A 608 6.93 5.75 -36.83
N HIS A 609 7.42 6.37 -37.92
CA HIS A 609 8.72 6.03 -38.47
C HIS A 609 9.91 6.42 -37.56
N GLU A 610 9.72 7.36 -36.63
CA GLU A 610 10.75 7.78 -35.66
C GLU A 610 10.93 6.76 -34.52
N VAL A 611 9.97 5.85 -34.32
CA VAL A 611 10.02 4.80 -33.30
C VAL A 611 11.27 3.95 -33.47
N ASP A 612 11.87 3.59 -32.35
CA ASP A 612 13.05 2.73 -32.26
C ASP A 612 12.66 1.29 -31.91
N PRO A 613 12.56 0.37 -32.89
CA PRO A 613 12.13 -1.01 -32.64
C PRO A 613 13.03 -1.75 -31.65
N ASP A 614 14.34 -1.48 -31.68
CA ASP A 614 15.33 -2.21 -30.88
C ASP A 614 15.13 -1.91 -29.39
N LYS A 615 14.85 -0.65 -29.03
CA LYS A 615 14.55 -0.27 -27.64
C LYS A 615 13.22 -0.83 -27.12
N TYR A 616 12.28 -1.15 -28.00
CA TYR A 616 11.04 -1.83 -27.63
C TYR A 616 11.26 -3.35 -27.51
N ILE A 617 12.08 -3.95 -28.36
CA ILE A 617 12.50 -5.35 -28.23
C ILE A 617 13.26 -5.55 -26.91
N GLU A 618 14.18 -4.65 -26.56
CA GLU A 618 14.85 -4.65 -25.25
C GLU A 618 13.86 -4.50 -24.09
N LEU A 619 12.78 -3.73 -24.28
CA LEU A 619 11.73 -3.58 -23.29
C LEU A 619 10.94 -4.88 -23.10
N VAL A 620 10.59 -5.57 -24.19
CA VAL A 620 9.95 -6.89 -24.15
C VAL A 620 10.88 -7.91 -23.50
N LYS A 621 12.15 -7.97 -23.91
CA LYS A 621 13.17 -8.81 -23.29
C LYS A 621 13.25 -8.54 -21.81
N SER A 622 13.46 -7.30 -21.38
CA SER A 622 13.53 -6.95 -19.96
C SER A 622 12.24 -7.27 -19.19
N GLY A 623 11.08 -7.16 -19.84
CA GLY A 623 9.78 -7.47 -19.25
C GLY A 623 9.52 -8.98 -19.08
N LEU A 624 10.01 -9.80 -20.01
CA LEU A 624 9.74 -11.23 -20.08
C LEU A 624 10.92 -12.13 -19.71
N GLU A 625 12.16 -11.66 -19.68
CA GLU A 625 13.35 -12.49 -19.48
C GLU A 625 13.31 -13.28 -18.17
N GLN A 626 12.92 -12.63 -17.07
CA GLN A 626 12.72 -13.33 -15.80
C GLN A 626 11.63 -14.39 -15.91
N PHE A 627 10.55 -14.07 -16.61
CA PHE A 627 9.42 -14.97 -16.83
C PHE A 627 9.83 -16.17 -17.67
N LEU A 628 10.38 -15.95 -18.87
CA LEU A 628 10.90 -16.97 -19.80
C LEU A 628 11.94 -17.88 -19.14
N SER A 629 12.86 -17.31 -18.36
CA SER A 629 13.87 -18.08 -17.64
C SER A 629 13.26 -19.07 -16.63
N ALA A 630 12.08 -18.77 -16.08
CA ALA A 630 11.35 -19.66 -15.18
C ALA A 630 10.82 -20.91 -15.90
N PHE A 631 10.56 -20.79 -17.21
CA PHE A 631 10.17 -21.89 -18.10
C PHE A 631 11.38 -22.56 -18.77
N GLY A 632 12.60 -22.13 -18.46
CA GLY A 632 13.82 -22.65 -19.09
C GLY A 632 14.08 -22.12 -20.49
N ILE A 633 13.35 -21.09 -20.93
CA ILE A 633 13.48 -20.50 -22.26
C ILE A 633 14.51 -19.36 -22.21
N LYS A 634 15.49 -19.37 -23.12
CA LYS A 634 16.39 -18.23 -23.31
C LYS A 634 15.89 -17.37 -24.44
N TRP A 635 15.97 -16.05 -24.25
CA TRP A 635 15.58 -15.08 -25.27
C TRP A 635 16.32 -15.31 -26.59
N GLU A 636 17.60 -15.65 -26.51
CA GLU A 636 18.47 -15.89 -27.65
C GLU A 636 18.04 -17.12 -28.46
N ASP A 637 17.44 -18.13 -27.83
CA ASP A 637 16.99 -19.34 -28.52
C ASP A 637 15.73 -19.07 -29.36
N ILE A 638 14.88 -18.14 -28.89
CA ILE A 638 13.68 -17.71 -29.60
C ILE A 638 14.03 -16.90 -30.86
N ILE A 639 14.97 -15.95 -30.76
CA ILE A 639 15.28 -14.98 -31.82
C ILE A 639 16.46 -15.43 -32.71
N GLY A 640 17.40 -16.21 -32.17
CA GLY A 640 18.65 -16.62 -32.84
C GLY A 640 18.48 -17.65 -33.96
N SER A 641 17.32 -18.29 -34.07
CA SER A 641 17.00 -19.21 -35.17
C SER A 641 16.88 -18.51 -36.55
N GLY A 642 16.81 -17.18 -36.59
CA GLY A 642 16.93 -16.39 -37.83
C GLY A 642 18.35 -16.03 -38.26
N GLY A 643 19.34 -16.10 -37.35
CA GLY A 643 20.72 -15.69 -37.61
C GLY A 643 21.48 -16.65 -38.53
N LEU A 644 21.19 -17.96 -38.46
CA LEU A 644 21.76 -18.94 -39.39
C LEU A 644 21.31 -18.69 -40.83
N THR A 645 20.07 -18.22 -41.01
CA THR A 645 19.47 -17.89 -42.30
C THR A 645 20.07 -16.61 -42.90
N GLU A 646 20.51 -15.68 -42.06
CA GLU A 646 21.19 -14.44 -42.48
C GLU A 646 22.67 -14.68 -42.81
N LEU A 647 23.34 -15.58 -42.08
CA LEU A 647 24.71 -16.04 -42.37
C LEU A 647 24.79 -16.87 -43.66
N LEU A 648 23.76 -17.66 -43.99
CA LEU A 648 23.66 -18.40 -45.25
C LEU A 648 23.27 -17.51 -46.45
N ARG A 649 22.63 -16.35 -46.22
CA ARG A 649 22.38 -15.36 -47.28
C ARG A 649 23.63 -14.58 -47.69
N ASN A 650 24.52 -14.28 -46.74
CA ASN A 650 25.77 -13.58 -47.02
C ASN A 650 26.87 -14.47 -47.67
N ASN A 651 26.68 -15.79 -47.69
CA ASN A 651 27.55 -16.74 -48.42
C ASN A 651 27.08 -17.04 -49.85
N ARG A 652 26.09 -16.29 -50.37
CA ARG A 652 25.62 -16.33 -51.77
C ARG A 652 25.60 -14.93 -52.42
N ALA A 653 26.53 -14.07 -52.03
CA ALA A 653 26.81 -12.81 -52.71
C ALA A 653 28.18 -12.88 -53.39
#